data_AF-A0A970ID04-F1
#
_entry.id   AF-A0A970ID04-F1
#
_cell.length_a   1.000
_cell.length_b   1.000
_cell.length_c   1.000
_cell.angle_alpha   90.00
_cell.angle_beta   90.00
_cell.angle_gamma   90.00
#
_symmetry.space_group_name_H-M   'P 1'
#
loop_
_entity.id
_entity.type
_entity.pdbx_description
1 polymer ?
#
loop_
_entity_poly.entity_id
_entity_poly.type
_entity_poly.pdbx_seq_one_letter_code
_entity_poly.pdbx_strand_id
1 'polypeptide(L)'
;MAELSLKQIEERLNSEFTGQSRKIVFWYDAKQEFIEDIKNLKLENAKIHYLTETNSFETKVLLERRDKKSNYLIYAPFAKPKSEFNHLADTLKYSKEFVADRISLMMNDLGIDTKYRAVLERHSSFFNAKVRRNRFYRLEAEYNNEDHIEIALLSAAVRSKVASFEEVVRILITQEDLNDSEHFKELQKYDLEEVFWKHCHKTFSFVNETPSLEKLVISLFITYAEREIDGKLPSSLNRYILNKAGTVMAFMDQLKNNLAYWEAFDSLSQMVYRKINGHKVFKGFNVEELINLDLFDFVDKKIIEWVVNRLLDENINARIKDMDIPSLCEFRELKHFGSKYSNEYRVLKYGFFIISCANYRPESNIVSIIDRYHKEVYKIDTYYRKFYYYLDRILDDHIFDELRVLVENIYTNRYLDVITKEFNNTFSYEAISGKYKLQRDFYKNYLAHAKNRVIVIISDAFRYEVAKELVKELEKDKKVNSVNIEPQIGILPSFTGMGMAALLPHEKLEADEIGNGLVDGKSTSSLKARDSIIKSYNPNSAAISYDALQKYSREEMEDFFVGKSIIYIYHNKIDDRGESGDEDQVFTACIEAIEEIHGLIRKLTDRISATRYIITADHGFIYKRDRIKESAKIENVFSRDDVVNKRYVLSDYEYSVIGTKTIEMSKVLGNSHKGFITFPLTSNIFKVPGGGQNYIHGGSSPQELLVPVVEVRTNRGRVESRDVGISLISMLTRITSLIITLDFIQTEAISDVVRPAKYRIAFVDESGEIISNEEIHLANSTQQESAKRVFSLTFNLKNQKYARDKTYYLVIENWDTGVQVLRHEVIIDIAFADDFGFDI
;
A
#
# COMPACT_ATOMS: atom_id res chain seq x y z
N MET A 1 35.16 21.69 -9.11
CA MET A 1 35.05 22.57 -7.92
C MET A 1 36.28 22.53 -7.02
N ALA A 2 36.83 21.38 -6.57
CA ALA A 2 38.24 21.37 -6.08
C ALA A 2 39.26 21.83 -7.16
N GLU A 3 38.87 21.81 -8.43
CA GLU A 3 39.56 22.50 -9.52
C GLU A 3 39.60 24.03 -9.39
N LEU A 4 38.65 24.69 -8.72
CA LEU A 4 38.65 26.15 -8.55
C LEU A 4 39.76 26.60 -7.61
N SER A 5 39.92 25.94 -6.45
CA SER A 5 41.04 26.22 -5.55
C SER A 5 42.40 25.94 -6.19
N LEU A 6 42.51 24.89 -7.03
CA LEU A 6 43.72 24.60 -7.80
C LEU A 6 43.95 25.68 -8.87
N LYS A 7 42.92 26.08 -9.62
CA LYS A 7 42.99 27.14 -10.63
C LYS A 7 43.39 28.48 -10.03
N GLN A 8 42.89 28.86 -8.85
CA GLN A 8 43.32 30.08 -8.17
C GLN A 8 44.80 30.04 -7.78
N ILE A 9 45.28 28.87 -7.33
CA ILE A 9 46.72 28.66 -7.07
C ILE A 9 47.50 28.72 -8.37
N GLU A 10 47.03 28.10 -9.45
CA GLU A 10 47.64 28.16 -10.80
C GLU A 10 47.69 29.59 -11.32
N GLU A 11 46.60 30.36 -11.26
CA GLU A 11 46.53 31.75 -11.70
C GLU A 11 47.50 32.64 -10.91
N ARG A 12 47.51 32.52 -9.58
CA ARG A 12 48.46 33.24 -8.74
C ARG A 12 49.89 32.86 -9.08
N LEU A 13 50.22 31.57 -9.13
CA LEU A 13 51.57 31.11 -9.45
C LEU A 13 52.00 31.50 -10.87
N ASN A 14 51.13 31.37 -11.87
CA ASN A 14 51.43 31.78 -13.25
C ASN A 14 51.67 33.28 -13.37
N SER A 15 50.94 34.12 -12.60
CA SER A 15 51.20 35.56 -12.54
C SER A 15 52.61 35.87 -12.03
N GLU A 16 53.14 35.08 -11.09
CA GLU A 16 54.50 35.24 -10.56
C GLU A 16 55.60 34.90 -11.57
N PHE A 17 55.27 34.09 -12.58
CA PHE A 17 56.21 33.66 -13.62
C PHE A 17 56.15 34.50 -14.91
N THR A 18 55.47 35.65 -14.87
CA THR A 18 55.44 36.61 -15.98
C THR A 18 56.68 37.52 -16.00
N GLY A 19 57.08 37.98 -17.20
CA GLY A 19 58.20 38.92 -17.41
C GLY A 19 59.45 38.31 -18.08
N GLN A 20 60.45 39.15 -18.37
CA GLN A 20 61.66 38.78 -19.13
C GLN A 20 62.81 38.23 -18.26
N SER A 21 62.77 38.45 -16.94
CA SER A 21 63.80 37.98 -16.01
C SER A 21 63.43 36.63 -15.40
N ARG A 22 64.41 35.74 -15.20
CA ARG A 22 64.22 34.47 -14.48
C ARG A 22 63.59 34.67 -13.10
N LYS A 23 62.62 33.81 -12.74
CA LYS A 23 61.91 33.77 -11.47
C LYS A 23 62.05 32.41 -10.80
N ILE A 24 62.40 32.41 -9.52
CA ILE A 24 62.39 31.23 -8.66
C ILE A 24 61.40 31.52 -7.55
N VAL A 25 60.43 30.62 -7.36
CA VAL A 25 59.39 30.74 -6.34
C VAL A 25 59.48 29.53 -5.42
N PHE A 26 59.59 29.75 -4.11
CA PHE A 26 59.59 28.70 -3.10
C PHE A 26 58.23 28.58 -2.45
N TRP A 27 57.68 27.37 -2.42
CA TRP A 27 56.45 27.05 -1.69
C TRP A 27 56.75 25.99 -0.63
N TYR A 28 56.82 26.45 0.63
CA TYR A 28 56.95 25.57 1.80
C TYR A 28 55.56 25.21 2.33
N ASP A 29 55.12 23.99 2.05
CA ASP A 29 53.87 23.42 2.54
C ASP A 29 54.12 22.67 3.87
N ALA A 30 54.22 23.45 4.95
CA ALA A 30 54.50 22.92 6.28
C ALA A 30 53.46 21.91 6.78
N LYS A 31 52.21 22.04 6.35
CA LYS A 31 51.08 21.18 6.76
C LYS A 31 50.82 20.02 5.79
N GLN A 32 51.58 19.92 4.70
CA GLN A 32 51.45 18.87 3.69
C GLN A 32 50.06 18.83 3.03
N GLU A 33 49.37 19.97 2.97
CA GLU A 33 48.02 20.07 2.46
C GLU A 33 47.97 19.79 0.94
N PHE A 34 48.99 20.19 0.18
CA PHE A 34 48.96 20.30 -1.29
C PHE A 34 49.73 19.19 -2.05
N ILE A 35 50.15 18.12 -1.36
CA ILE A 35 50.95 17.01 -1.95
C ILE A 35 50.26 16.35 -3.16
N GLU A 36 48.94 16.19 -3.12
CA GLU A 36 48.19 15.61 -4.25
C GLU A 36 47.85 16.63 -5.34
N ASP A 37 47.80 17.92 -4.97
CA ASP A 37 47.40 19.01 -5.85
C ASP A 37 48.59 19.43 -6.74
N ILE A 38 49.80 19.47 -6.19
CA ILE A 38 51.04 19.84 -6.90
C ILE A 38 51.33 18.92 -8.11
N LYS A 39 50.92 17.64 -8.05
CA LYS A 39 51.08 16.67 -9.15
C LYS A 39 50.27 17.05 -10.39
N ASN A 40 49.18 17.78 -10.20
CA ASN A 40 48.24 18.18 -11.25
C ASN A 40 48.35 19.66 -11.62
N LEU A 41 49.26 20.41 -10.99
CA LEU A 41 49.42 21.85 -11.17
C LEU A 41 49.97 22.16 -12.57
N LYS A 42 49.29 23.05 -13.29
CA LYS A 42 49.70 23.51 -14.63
C LYS A 42 50.34 24.89 -14.54
N LEU A 43 51.65 24.92 -14.81
CA LEU A 43 52.42 26.16 -14.95
C LEU A 43 52.73 26.41 -16.43
N GLU A 44 52.47 27.62 -16.92
CA GLU A 44 52.68 27.99 -18.32
C GLU A 44 54.16 28.28 -18.61
N ASN A 45 54.82 29.01 -17.71
CA ASN A 45 56.18 29.55 -17.92
C ASN A 45 57.21 29.08 -16.88
N ALA A 46 56.95 27.99 -16.15
CA ALA A 46 57.84 27.49 -15.11
C ALA A 46 57.84 25.96 -14.98
N LYS A 47 58.97 25.42 -14.50
CA LYS A 47 59.12 24.00 -14.15
C LYS A 47 58.84 23.78 -12.67
N ILE A 48 58.23 22.66 -12.30
CA ILE A 48 58.05 22.27 -10.91
C ILE A 48 59.25 21.39 -10.49
N HIS A 49 59.89 21.73 -9.39
CA HIS A 49 60.94 20.93 -8.76
C HIS A 49 60.55 20.58 -7.33
N TYR A 50 60.61 19.30 -6.99
CA TYR A 50 60.23 18.78 -5.68
C TYR A 50 61.44 18.77 -4.76
N LEU A 51 61.43 19.65 -3.77
CA LEU A 51 62.42 19.69 -2.72
C LEU A 51 62.09 18.63 -1.67
N THR A 52 63.09 17.83 -1.31
CA THR A 52 63.06 16.87 -0.20
C THR A 52 64.08 17.30 0.85
N GLU A 53 64.02 16.72 2.05
CA GLU A 53 65.03 17.01 3.09
C GLU A 53 66.46 16.63 2.67
N THR A 54 66.61 15.74 1.69
CA THR A 54 67.90 15.16 1.27
C THR A 54 68.47 15.75 -0.03
N ASN A 55 67.71 16.52 -0.81
CA ASN A 55 68.15 16.99 -2.14
C ASN A 55 68.43 18.49 -2.22
N SER A 56 68.56 19.19 -1.09
CA SER A 56 68.75 20.65 -1.05
C SER A 56 70.04 21.13 -1.75
N PHE A 57 71.15 20.41 -1.58
CA PHE A 57 72.41 20.72 -2.25
C PHE A 57 72.33 20.51 -3.77
N GLU A 58 71.73 19.39 -4.21
CA GLU A 58 71.50 19.12 -5.64
C GLU A 58 70.61 20.19 -6.26
N THR A 59 69.54 20.58 -5.56
CA THR A 59 68.65 21.66 -5.98
C THR A 59 69.42 22.97 -6.15
N LYS A 60 70.37 23.28 -5.27
CA LYS A 60 71.24 24.46 -5.41
C LYS A 60 72.09 24.38 -6.67
N VAL A 61 72.72 23.23 -6.92
CA VAL A 61 73.53 23.02 -8.14
C VAL A 61 72.67 23.15 -9.40
N LEU A 62 71.44 22.62 -9.37
CA LEU A 62 70.48 22.79 -10.46
C LEU A 62 70.23 24.28 -10.75
N LEU A 63 69.86 25.04 -9.73
CA LEU A 63 69.45 26.44 -9.89
C LEU A 63 70.62 27.38 -10.21
N GLU A 64 71.81 27.15 -9.66
CA GLU A 64 72.94 28.08 -9.75
C GLU A 64 73.95 27.75 -10.84
N ARG A 65 74.02 26.49 -11.26
CA ARG A 65 75.06 26.00 -12.18
C ARG A 65 74.49 25.37 -13.45
N ARG A 66 73.44 24.55 -13.35
CA ARG A 66 72.94 23.77 -14.50
C ARG A 66 71.88 24.49 -15.32
N ASP A 67 70.81 25.00 -14.71
CA ASP A 67 69.71 25.68 -15.41
C ASP A 67 69.51 27.10 -14.87
N LYS A 68 70.26 28.04 -15.44
CA LYS A 68 70.26 29.45 -15.02
C LYS A 68 69.25 30.33 -15.75
N LYS A 69 68.43 29.75 -16.64
CA LYS A 69 67.53 30.50 -17.52
C LYS A 69 66.06 30.17 -17.28
N SER A 70 65.73 28.92 -16.94
CA SER A 70 64.34 28.53 -16.70
C SER A 70 63.81 29.06 -15.37
N ASN A 71 62.51 29.37 -15.34
CA ASN A 71 61.79 29.64 -14.10
C ASN A 71 61.46 28.34 -13.37
N TYR A 72 61.44 28.39 -12.04
CA TYR A 72 61.16 27.23 -11.20
C TYR A 72 60.19 27.55 -10.06
N LEU A 73 59.21 26.67 -9.86
CA LEU A 73 58.50 26.51 -8.59
C LEU A 73 59.20 25.40 -7.78
N ILE A 74 59.80 25.77 -6.65
CA ILE A 74 60.41 24.83 -5.71
C ILE A 74 59.36 24.49 -4.65
N TYR A 75 58.75 23.31 -4.77
CA TYR A 75 57.74 22.84 -3.82
C TYR A 75 58.38 21.95 -2.74
N ALA A 76 58.15 22.28 -1.48
CA ALA A 76 58.70 21.58 -0.32
C ALA A 76 57.56 21.15 0.62
N PRO A 77 57.26 19.84 0.77
CA PRO A 77 56.19 19.34 1.63
C PRO A 77 56.64 19.27 3.12
N PHE A 78 57.29 20.33 3.59
CA PHE A 78 57.78 20.47 4.96
C PHE A 78 58.00 21.95 5.30
N ALA A 79 58.15 22.23 6.60
CA ALA A 79 58.38 23.59 7.09
C ALA A 79 59.74 24.15 6.62
N LYS A 80 59.78 25.45 6.32
CA LYS A 80 61.02 26.15 5.95
C LYS A 80 62.10 25.95 7.03
N PRO A 81 63.28 25.37 6.69
CA PRO A 81 64.34 25.19 7.67
C PRO A 81 64.93 26.54 8.11
N LYS A 82 65.48 26.59 9.34
CA LYS A 82 66.27 27.75 9.80
C LYS A 82 67.45 28.00 8.85
N SER A 83 67.83 29.26 8.68
CA SER A 83 68.87 29.67 7.72
C SER A 83 70.19 28.91 7.85
N GLU A 84 70.61 28.61 9.08
CA GLU A 84 71.85 27.87 9.39
C GLU A 84 71.85 26.42 8.87
N PHE A 85 70.65 25.84 8.66
CA PHE A 85 70.45 24.49 8.15
C PHE A 85 69.87 24.46 6.73
N ASN A 86 69.73 25.62 6.08
CA ASN A 86 69.11 25.72 4.76
C ASN A 86 70.16 26.05 3.69
N HIS A 87 70.59 25.05 2.94
CA HIS A 87 71.55 25.23 1.83
C HIS A 87 71.06 26.22 0.75
N LEU A 88 69.75 26.45 0.66
CA LEU A 88 69.11 27.37 -0.29
C LEU A 88 68.79 28.74 0.35
N ALA A 89 69.27 29.03 1.57
CA ALA A 89 68.99 30.30 2.27
C ALA A 89 69.42 31.54 1.48
N ASP A 90 70.55 31.48 0.78
CA ASP A 90 71.03 32.52 -0.12
C ASP A 90 70.18 32.62 -1.39
N THR A 91 69.78 31.48 -1.95
CA THR A 91 68.88 31.39 -3.11
C THR A 91 67.53 32.04 -2.81
N LEU A 92 66.99 31.81 -1.61
CA LEU A 92 65.76 32.42 -1.12
C LEU A 92 65.82 33.96 -1.07
N LYS A 93 66.99 34.57 -0.84
CA LYS A 93 67.11 36.03 -0.68
C LYS A 93 66.82 36.82 -1.95
N TYR A 94 67.04 36.23 -3.12
CA TYR A 94 66.71 36.84 -4.41
C TYR A 94 65.55 36.12 -5.13
N SER A 95 64.92 35.16 -4.45
CA SER A 95 63.72 34.44 -4.92
C SER A 95 62.46 35.02 -4.26
N LYS A 96 61.29 34.54 -4.68
CA LYS A 96 60.01 34.86 -4.03
C LYS A 96 59.51 33.67 -3.23
N GLU A 97 58.83 33.93 -2.12
CA GLU A 97 58.12 32.91 -1.35
C GLU A 97 56.63 32.97 -1.68
N PHE A 98 56.03 31.80 -1.92
CA PHE A 98 54.61 31.61 -2.13
C PHE A 98 54.01 30.90 -0.92
N VAL A 99 52.91 31.45 -0.41
CA VAL A 99 52.16 30.90 0.72
C VAL A 99 50.73 30.69 0.25
N ALA A 100 50.26 29.46 0.40
CA ALA A 100 48.86 29.10 0.22
C ALA A 100 48.39 28.34 1.45
N ASP A 101 47.20 28.68 1.92
CA ASP A 101 46.55 28.05 3.06
C ASP A 101 45.20 27.53 2.59
N ARG A 102 44.97 26.22 2.76
CA ARG A 102 43.79 25.55 2.22
C ARG A 102 42.50 26.08 2.79
N ILE A 103 42.47 26.30 4.11
CA ILE A 103 41.29 26.79 4.81
C ILE A 103 40.91 28.17 4.27
N SER A 104 41.87 29.08 4.08
CA SER A 104 41.63 30.40 3.48
C SER A 104 41.00 30.32 2.09
N LEU A 105 41.50 29.43 1.23
CA LEU A 105 40.95 29.24 -0.12
C LEU A 105 39.52 28.70 -0.05
N MET A 106 39.27 27.70 0.81
CA MET A 106 37.94 27.14 0.99
C MET A 106 36.94 28.16 1.52
N MET A 107 37.35 28.99 2.49
CA MET A 107 36.52 30.05 3.03
C MET A 107 36.14 31.07 1.95
N ASN A 108 37.10 31.44 1.11
CA ASN A 108 36.83 32.36 0.00
C ASN A 108 35.90 31.73 -1.05
N ASP A 109 36.14 30.47 -1.43
CA ASP A 109 35.35 29.76 -2.44
C ASP A 109 33.89 29.51 -2.00
N LEU A 110 33.68 29.26 -0.71
CA LEU A 110 32.36 28.97 -0.12
C LEU A 110 31.71 30.20 0.52
N GLY A 111 32.35 31.38 0.45
CA GLY A 111 31.84 32.61 1.08
C GLY A 111 31.76 32.55 2.60
N ILE A 112 32.58 31.72 3.26
CA ILE A 112 32.63 31.59 4.72
C ILE A 112 33.38 32.77 5.32
N ASP A 113 32.74 33.47 6.26
CA ASP A 113 33.36 34.59 6.98
C ASP A 113 34.60 34.13 7.77
N THR A 114 35.68 34.91 7.66
CA THR A 114 36.96 34.77 8.37
C THR A 114 36.83 34.50 9.88
N LYS A 115 35.76 34.98 10.54
CA LYS A 115 35.50 34.69 11.96
C LYS A 115 35.30 33.20 12.27
N TYR A 116 34.86 32.40 11.30
CA TYR A 116 34.67 30.95 11.47
C TYR A 116 35.89 30.10 11.14
N ARG A 117 37.03 30.74 10.85
CA ARG A 117 38.29 30.06 10.52
C ARG A 117 38.69 29.01 11.55
N ALA A 118 38.54 29.33 12.83
CA ALA A 118 38.93 28.44 13.93
C ALA A 118 38.16 27.09 13.89
N VAL A 119 36.90 27.10 13.45
CA VAL A 119 36.07 25.89 13.31
C VAL A 119 36.64 24.96 12.24
N LEU A 120 37.00 25.52 11.08
CA LEU A 120 37.57 24.76 9.97
C LEU A 120 38.99 24.28 10.27
N GLU A 121 39.79 25.08 11.00
CA GLU A 121 41.15 24.70 11.41
C GLU A 121 41.13 23.53 12.42
N ARG A 122 40.15 23.49 13.33
CA ARG A 122 39.95 22.39 14.28
C ARG A 122 39.82 21.04 13.57
N HIS A 123 39.18 21.01 12.40
CA HIS A 123 38.96 19.79 11.61
C HIS A 123 39.80 19.75 10.33
N SER A 124 40.98 20.39 10.31
CA SER A 124 41.82 20.52 9.11
C SER A 124 42.17 19.16 8.47
N SER A 125 42.36 18.10 9.27
CA SER A 125 42.64 16.73 8.83
C SER A 125 41.52 16.12 7.95
N PHE A 126 40.27 16.52 8.16
CA PHE A 126 39.14 16.12 7.32
C PHE A 126 39.36 16.59 5.88
N PHE A 127 39.86 17.81 5.71
CA PHE A 127 40.09 18.43 4.42
C PHE A 127 41.36 17.98 3.71
N ASN A 128 42.17 17.06 4.25
CA ASN A 128 43.35 16.54 3.54
C ASN A 128 43.01 15.65 2.35
N ALA A 129 41.87 14.94 2.37
CA ALA A 129 41.45 14.10 1.25
C ALA A 129 40.55 14.85 0.25
N LYS A 130 40.91 14.81 -1.03
CA LYS A 130 40.17 15.46 -2.13
C LYS A 130 38.70 15.02 -2.20
N VAL A 131 38.44 13.73 -1.93
CA VAL A 131 37.08 13.16 -1.93
C VAL A 131 36.20 13.83 -0.87
N ARG A 132 36.68 13.98 0.37
CA ARG A 132 35.91 14.61 1.46
C ARG A 132 35.67 16.09 1.23
N ARG A 133 36.69 16.81 0.73
CA ARG A 133 36.53 18.20 0.29
C ARG A 133 35.39 18.31 -0.72
N ASN A 134 35.43 17.50 -1.78
CA ASN A 134 34.40 17.51 -2.80
C ASN A 134 33.00 17.21 -2.24
N ARG A 135 32.87 16.32 -1.24
CA ARG A 135 31.58 16.08 -0.58
C ARG A 135 31.09 17.32 0.16
N PHE A 136 31.96 17.97 0.94
CA PHE A 136 31.63 19.20 1.66
C PHE A 136 31.18 20.33 0.71
N TYR A 137 31.90 20.54 -0.40
CA TYR A 137 31.55 21.52 -1.43
C TYR A 137 30.21 21.26 -2.11
N ARG A 138 29.83 19.99 -2.30
CA ARG A 138 28.60 19.60 -3.01
C ARG A 138 27.33 19.80 -2.19
N LEU A 139 27.45 20.06 -0.89
CA LEU A 139 26.29 20.27 -0.03
C LEU A 139 25.58 21.59 -0.32
N GLU A 140 26.27 22.56 -0.96
CA GLU A 140 25.73 23.88 -1.30
C GLU A 140 25.02 24.55 -0.11
N ALA A 141 25.56 24.34 1.09
CA ALA A 141 24.96 24.76 2.35
C ALA A 141 25.22 26.25 2.64
N GLU A 142 24.38 26.84 3.48
CA GLU A 142 24.60 28.19 4.00
C GLU A 142 25.55 28.19 5.21
N TYR A 143 26.78 28.66 5.05
CA TYR A 143 27.81 28.68 6.09
C TYR A 143 27.77 29.93 6.97
N ASN A 144 26.59 30.26 7.49
CA ASN A 144 26.32 31.54 8.15
C ASN A 144 26.67 31.55 9.65
N ASN A 145 26.82 30.37 10.28
CA ASN A 145 27.18 30.19 11.69
C ASN A 145 28.00 28.90 11.90
N GLU A 146 28.58 28.76 13.11
CA GLU A 146 29.39 27.58 13.48
C GLU A 146 28.61 26.27 13.38
N ASP A 147 27.35 26.25 13.82
CA ASP A 147 26.51 25.05 13.78
C ASP A 147 26.24 24.57 12.34
N HIS A 148 26.00 25.47 11.39
CA HIS A 148 25.81 25.11 9.98
C HIS A 148 27.08 24.50 9.36
N ILE A 149 28.25 25.03 9.73
CA ILE A 149 29.54 24.50 9.27
C ILE A 149 29.77 23.10 9.85
N GLU A 150 29.51 22.92 11.14
CA GLU A 150 29.59 21.64 11.83
C GLU A 150 28.62 20.60 11.23
N ILE A 151 27.36 20.98 10.97
CA ILE A 151 26.37 20.10 10.34
C ILE A 151 26.82 19.72 8.92
N ALA A 152 27.39 20.64 8.16
CA ALA A 152 27.93 20.34 6.84
C ALA A 152 29.14 19.40 6.92
N LEU A 153 30.00 19.53 7.94
CA LEU A 153 31.10 18.60 8.20
C LEU A 153 30.58 17.20 8.51
N LEU A 154 29.63 17.08 9.44
CA LEU A 154 28.97 15.83 9.79
C LEU A 154 28.32 15.18 8.55
N SER A 155 27.56 15.97 7.78
CA SER A 155 26.89 15.54 6.55
C SER A 155 27.89 15.01 5.52
N ALA A 156 29.00 15.72 5.29
CA ALA A 156 30.04 15.29 4.37
C ALA A 156 30.81 14.06 4.87
N ALA A 157 30.93 13.87 6.19
CA ALA A 157 31.56 12.70 6.79
C ALA A 157 30.70 11.45 6.60
N VAL A 158 29.41 11.54 6.91
CA VAL A 158 28.45 10.42 6.75
C VAL A 158 27.95 10.24 5.32
N ARG A 159 28.48 11.02 4.37
CA ARG A 159 28.17 10.94 2.93
C ARG A 159 26.73 11.33 2.58
N SER A 160 26.11 12.15 3.41
CA SER A 160 24.84 12.79 3.09
C SER A 160 24.97 13.67 1.86
N LYS A 161 23.87 13.78 1.10
CA LYS A 161 23.74 14.70 -0.05
C LYS A 161 23.26 16.09 0.36
N VAL A 162 22.72 16.23 1.57
CA VAL A 162 22.13 17.46 2.09
C VAL A 162 22.74 17.81 3.44
N ALA A 163 22.91 19.10 3.72
CA ALA A 163 23.39 19.57 5.01
C ALA A 163 22.24 19.63 6.02
N SER A 164 21.89 18.48 6.61
CA SER A 164 20.83 18.35 7.61
C SER A 164 21.29 17.43 8.73
N PHE A 165 21.17 17.90 9.98
CA PHE A 165 21.53 17.10 11.13
C PHE A 165 20.62 15.89 11.32
N GLU A 166 19.31 16.06 11.09
CA GLU A 166 18.36 14.93 11.13
C GLU A 166 18.72 13.87 10.09
N GLU A 167 19.15 14.28 8.90
CA GLU A 167 19.63 13.33 7.89
C GLU A 167 20.90 12.60 8.31
N VAL A 168 21.84 13.30 8.96
CA VAL A 168 23.03 12.66 9.56
C VAL A 168 22.61 11.58 10.56
N VAL A 169 21.65 11.89 11.43
CA VAL A 169 21.15 10.93 12.42
C VAL A 169 20.49 9.75 11.74
N ARG A 170 19.62 9.96 10.73
CA ARG A 170 19.00 8.88 9.94
C ARG A 170 20.06 7.95 9.36
N ILE A 171 21.05 8.49 8.63
CA ILE A 171 22.13 7.69 8.04
C ILE A 171 22.86 6.86 9.10
N LEU A 172 23.16 7.44 10.26
CA LEU A 172 23.89 6.74 11.33
C LEU A 172 23.07 5.63 12.00
N ILE A 173 21.77 5.87 12.24
CA ILE A 173 20.94 4.89 12.96
C ILE A 173 20.36 3.80 12.05
N THR A 174 20.35 4.00 10.73
CA THR A 174 19.85 2.99 9.76
C THR A 174 20.97 2.11 9.19
N GLN A 175 22.13 2.06 9.83
CA GLN A 175 23.20 1.11 9.48
C GLN A 175 22.87 -0.29 10.02
N GLU A 176 23.44 -1.34 9.42
CA GLU A 176 23.21 -2.73 9.84
C GLU A 176 23.59 -3.00 11.30
N ASP A 177 24.69 -2.40 11.78
CA ASP A 177 25.12 -2.48 13.18
C ASP A 177 25.39 -1.08 13.76
N LEU A 178 24.60 -0.71 14.77
CA LEU A 178 24.76 0.55 15.51
C LEU A 178 26.06 0.61 16.31
N ASN A 179 26.63 -0.54 16.68
CA ASN A 179 27.86 -0.61 17.47
C ASN A 179 29.12 -0.61 16.59
N ASP A 180 28.99 -0.94 15.30
CA ASP A 180 30.12 -1.03 14.37
C ASP A 180 29.95 -0.21 13.08
N SER A 181 29.32 0.96 13.20
CA SER A 181 29.07 1.84 12.06
C SER A 181 30.37 2.41 11.45
N GLU A 182 30.63 2.11 10.18
CA GLU A 182 31.74 2.72 9.42
C GLU A 182 31.65 4.25 9.41
N HIS A 183 30.42 4.78 9.30
CA HIS A 183 30.17 6.22 9.30
C HIS A 183 30.49 6.84 10.66
N PHE A 184 30.15 6.17 11.77
CA PHE A 184 30.48 6.66 13.10
C PHE A 184 32.00 6.59 13.38
N LYS A 185 32.68 5.52 12.94
CA LYS A 185 34.16 5.44 12.93
C LYS A 185 34.78 6.56 12.10
N GLU A 186 34.16 6.96 10.98
CA GLU A 186 34.60 8.09 10.17
C GLU A 186 34.47 9.42 10.96
N LEU A 187 33.43 9.61 11.77
CA LEU A 187 33.31 10.76 12.67
C LEU A 187 34.43 10.79 13.73
N GLN A 188 34.71 9.64 14.36
CA GLN A 188 35.77 9.50 15.36
C GLN A 188 37.16 9.84 14.80
N LYS A 189 37.44 9.37 13.58
CA LYS A 189 38.73 9.60 12.92
C LYS A 189 39.04 11.08 12.64
N TYR A 190 38.01 11.92 12.56
CA TYR A 190 38.14 13.34 12.22
C TYR A 190 37.66 14.27 13.36
N ASP A 191 37.62 13.74 14.58
CA ASP A 191 37.25 14.48 15.80
C ASP A 191 35.85 15.14 15.71
N LEU A 192 34.92 14.49 15.00
CA LEU A 192 33.54 14.96 14.81
C LEU A 192 32.53 14.28 15.75
N GLU A 193 32.96 13.33 16.58
CA GLU A 193 32.06 12.65 17.52
C GLU A 193 31.47 13.61 18.57
N GLU A 194 32.30 14.45 19.20
CA GLU A 194 31.81 15.43 20.20
C GLU A 194 30.84 16.43 19.56
N VAL A 195 31.11 16.83 18.31
CA VAL A 195 30.25 17.70 17.52
C VAL A 195 28.89 17.03 17.27
N PHE A 196 28.89 15.75 16.90
CA PHE A 196 27.66 14.98 16.72
C PHE A 196 26.82 14.95 18.00
N TRP A 197 27.43 14.62 19.15
CA TRP A 197 26.71 14.55 20.42
C TRP A 197 26.22 15.93 20.91
N LYS A 198 26.98 17.00 20.67
CA LYS A 198 26.54 18.38 20.89
C LYS A 198 25.25 18.67 20.11
N HIS A 199 25.18 18.29 18.85
CA HIS A 199 23.97 18.49 18.02
C HIS A 199 22.82 17.56 18.42
N CYS A 200 23.08 16.34 18.90
CA CYS A 200 22.06 15.49 19.51
C CYS A 200 21.44 16.14 20.76
N HIS A 201 22.27 16.74 21.61
CA HIS A 201 21.79 17.50 22.77
C HIS A 201 20.94 18.70 22.35
N LYS A 202 21.39 19.49 21.37
CA LYS A 202 20.66 20.67 20.90
C LYS A 202 19.32 20.32 20.25
N THR A 203 19.29 19.27 19.44
CA THR A 203 18.13 18.89 18.60
C THR A 203 17.10 18.09 19.40
N PHE A 204 17.54 17.11 20.18
CA PHE A 204 16.66 16.17 20.87
C PHE A 204 16.74 16.26 22.40
N SER A 205 17.60 17.11 22.98
CA SER A 205 17.90 17.11 24.42
C SER A 205 18.49 15.80 24.93
N PHE A 206 19.19 15.05 24.07
CA PHE A 206 19.87 13.82 24.46
C PHE A 206 21.14 14.13 25.25
N VAL A 207 21.20 13.66 26.51
CA VAL A 207 22.37 13.75 27.39
C VAL A 207 22.63 12.37 28.01
N ASN A 208 23.87 11.90 27.91
CA ASN A 208 24.30 10.65 28.55
C ASN A 208 25.78 10.72 28.90
N GLU A 209 26.19 10.15 30.04
CA GLU A 209 27.60 10.07 30.43
C GLU A 209 28.44 9.23 29.46
N THR A 210 27.83 8.19 28.87
CA THR A 210 28.45 7.29 27.89
C THR A 210 27.55 7.17 26.67
N PRO A 211 27.49 8.22 25.83
CA PRO A 211 26.55 8.27 24.71
C PRO A 211 26.85 7.16 23.70
N SER A 212 25.80 6.59 23.12
CA SER A 212 25.90 5.61 22.03
C SER A 212 24.67 5.72 21.13
N LEU A 213 24.81 5.32 19.86
CA LEU A 213 23.70 5.34 18.92
C LEU A 213 22.53 4.48 19.41
N GLU A 214 22.80 3.32 20.03
CA GLU A 214 21.79 2.47 20.65
C GLU A 214 20.97 3.23 21.71
N LYS A 215 21.63 3.96 22.63
CA LYS A 215 20.94 4.73 23.67
C LYS A 215 20.15 5.90 23.10
N LEU A 216 20.65 6.55 22.05
CA LEU A 216 19.93 7.60 21.35
C LEU A 216 18.64 7.02 20.75
N VAL A 217 18.72 5.92 20.01
CA VAL A 217 17.56 5.25 19.41
C VAL A 217 16.54 4.83 20.47
N ILE A 218 16.98 4.21 21.57
CA ILE A 218 16.09 3.87 22.69
C ILE A 218 15.38 5.14 23.21
N SER A 219 16.10 6.25 23.37
CA SER A 219 15.52 7.50 23.87
C SER A 219 14.49 8.11 22.92
N LEU A 220 14.73 8.03 21.60
CA LEU A 220 13.77 8.48 20.58
C LEU A 220 12.48 7.65 20.65
N PHE A 221 12.59 6.32 20.65
CA PHE A 221 11.44 5.42 20.74
C PHE A 221 10.66 5.55 22.06
N ILE A 222 11.35 5.66 23.20
CA ILE A 222 10.69 5.79 24.51
C ILE A 222 9.99 7.14 24.65
N THR A 223 10.61 8.22 24.15
CA THR A 223 9.98 9.55 24.15
C THR A 223 8.73 9.58 23.28
N TYR A 224 8.78 8.96 22.09
CA TYR A 224 7.61 8.84 21.23
C TYR A 224 6.51 7.98 21.88
N ALA A 225 6.88 6.83 22.46
CA ALA A 225 5.92 5.96 23.14
C ALA A 225 5.26 6.64 24.36
N GLU A 226 5.98 7.46 25.10
CA GLU A 226 5.43 8.22 26.23
C GLU A 226 4.34 9.21 25.80
N ARG A 227 4.42 9.74 24.58
CA ARG A 227 3.43 10.69 24.05
C ARG A 227 2.19 10.04 23.45
N GLU A 228 2.35 8.86 22.86
CA GLU A 228 1.25 8.19 22.15
C GLU A 228 0.44 7.21 23.03
N ILE A 229 0.99 6.76 24.15
CA ILE A 229 0.31 5.84 25.05
C ILE A 229 -0.56 6.63 26.03
N ASP A 230 -1.83 6.24 26.18
CA ASP A 230 -2.73 6.82 27.19
C ASP A 230 -2.52 6.17 28.56
N GLY A 231 -1.28 6.20 29.07
CA GLY A 231 -0.87 5.54 30.30
C GLY A 231 0.56 5.90 30.69
N LYS A 232 1.01 5.46 31.88
CA LYS A 232 2.35 5.81 32.39
C LYS A 232 3.35 4.70 32.16
N LEU A 233 4.43 5.01 31.43
CA LEU A 233 5.57 4.10 31.31
C LEU A 233 6.23 3.83 32.68
N PRO A 234 6.84 2.65 32.87
CA PRO A 234 7.58 2.34 34.10
C PRO A 234 8.68 3.37 34.37
N SER A 235 8.80 3.80 35.63
CA SER A 235 9.77 4.83 36.04
C SER A 235 11.23 4.50 35.71
N SER A 236 11.57 3.22 35.55
CA SER A 236 12.87 2.75 35.06
C SER A 236 13.24 3.26 33.67
N LEU A 237 12.26 3.67 32.86
CA LEU A 237 12.45 4.19 31.52
C LEU A 237 12.53 5.73 31.47
N ASN A 238 12.26 6.43 32.58
CA ASN A 238 12.27 7.90 32.62
C ASN A 238 13.61 8.51 32.20
N ARG A 239 14.71 7.79 32.43
CA ARG A 239 16.07 8.19 32.00
C ARG A 239 16.26 8.29 30.48
N TYR A 240 15.33 7.75 29.69
CA TYR A 240 15.33 7.79 28.23
C TYR A 240 14.33 8.80 27.66
N ILE A 241 13.52 9.45 28.51
CA ILE A 241 12.55 10.46 28.07
C ILE A 241 13.29 11.76 27.82
N LEU A 242 13.10 12.30 26.62
CA LEU A 242 13.74 13.51 26.14
C LEU A 242 12.80 14.73 26.26
N ASN A 243 13.37 15.90 26.54
CA ASN A 243 12.59 17.13 26.75
C ASN A 243 11.99 17.71 25.46
N LYS A 244 12.55 17.37 24.28
CA LYS A 244 12.10 17.87 22.97
C LYS A 244 11.19 16.87 22.24
N ALA A 245 10.12 16.44 22.91
CA ALA A 245 9.24 15.38 22.41
C ALA A 245 8.63 15.69 21.02
N GLY A 246 8.20 16.93 20.75
CA GLY A 246 7.66 17.29 19.44
C GLY A 246 8.68 17.14 18.30
N THR A 247 9.95 17.45 18.55
CA THR A 247 11.04 17.20 17.60
C THR A 247 11.27 15.71 17.39
N VAL A 248 11.22 14.90 18.45
CA VAL A 248 11.33 13.44 18.37
C VAL A 248 10.18 12.85 17.55
N MET A 249 8.94 13.29 17.78
CA MET A 249 7.76 12.83 17.03
C MET A 249 7.92 13.10 15.53
N ALA A 250 8.25 14.36 15.16
CA ALA A 250 8.49 14.75 13.77
C ALA A 250 9.60 13.91 13.11
N PHE A 251 10.72 13.71 13.80
CA PHE A 251 11.84 12.92 13.30
C PHE A 251 11.46 11.44 13.07
N MET A 252 10.77 10.83 14.04
CA MET A 252 10.38 9.42 13.99
C MET A 252 9.33 9.16 12.92
N ASP A 253 8.38 10.08 12.72
CA ASP A 253 7.39 9.95 11.65
C ASP A 253 8.04 10.04 10.28
N GLN A 254 8.94 11.02 10.06
CA GLN A 254 9.70 11.11 8.81
C GLN A 254 10.55 9.87 8.55
N LEU A 255 11.05 9.21 9.61
CA LEU A 255 11.81 7.97 9.49
C LEU A 255 10.91 6.79 9.12
N LYS A 256 9.77 6.62 9.81
CA LYS A 256 8.88 5.47 9.62
C LYS A 256 8.05 5.55 8.32
N ASN A 257 7.65 6.75 7.92
CA ASN A 257 6.80 7.00 6.75
C ASN A 257 7.58 7.05 5.43
N ASN A 258 8.92 7.10 5.49
CA ASN A 258 9.77 7.16 4.32
C ASN A 258 10.12 5.74 3.84
N LEU A 259 9.72 5.43 2.60
CA LEU A 259 9.95 4.12 1.97
C LEU A 259 11.42 3.70 1.97
N ALA A 260 12.37 4.65 1.91
CA ALA A 260 13.80 4.38 1.91
C ALA A 260 14.33 3.84 3.26
N TYR A 261 13.63 4.11 4.37
CA TYR A 261 14.05 3.71 5.71
C TYR A 261 13.10 2.71 6.38
N TRP A 262 12.04 2.27 5.69
CA TRP A 262 10.98 1.45 6.27
C TRP A 262 11.52 0.16 6.92
N GLU A 263 12.33 -0.63 6.20
CA GLU A 263 12.91 -1.88 6.73
C GLU A 263 13.90 -1.64 7.88
N ALA A 264 14.64 -0.53 7.81
CA ALA A 264 15.55 -0.14 8.88
C ALA A 264 14.78 0.25 10.15
N PHE A 265 13.67 0.98 10.01
CA PHE A 265 12.81 1.34 11.14
C PHE A 265 12.25 0.09 11.83
N ASP A 266 11.78 -0.91 11.06
CA ASP A 266 11.29 -2.18 11.60
C ASP A 266 12.37 -2.91 12.40
N SER A 267 13.62 -2.88 11.92
CA SER A 267 14.78 -3.46 12.60
C SER A 267 15.09 -2.73 13.92
N LEU A 268 15.06 -1.39 13.91
CA LEU A 268 15.25 -0.56 15.10
C LEU A 268 14.14 -0.79 16.13
N SER A 269 12.88 -0.87 15.68
CA SER A 269 11.72 -1.18 16.51
C SER A 269 11.91 -2.49 17.28
N GLN A 270 12.31 -3.56 16.57
CA GLN A 270 12.56 -4.86 17.20
C GLN A 270 13.74 -4.82 18.17
N MET A 271 14.83 -4.13 17.80
CA MET A 271 15.99 -3.95 18.67
C MET A 271 15.59 -3.26 19.99
N VAL A 272 14.92 -2.11 19.90
CA VAL A 272 14.48 -1.34 21.08
C VAL A 272 13.55 -2.19 21.94
N TYR A 273 12.55 -2.83 21.33
CA TYR A 273 11.61 -3.68 22.05
C TYR A 273 12.31 -4.79 22.84
N ARG A 274 13.35 -5.43 22.27
CA ARG A 274 14.16 -6.43 23.00
C ARG A 274 14.98 -5.81 24.13
N LYS A 275 15.67 -4.70 23.86
CA LYS A 275 16.60 -4.05 24.81
C LYS A 275 15.90 -3.53 26.07
N ILE A 276 14.68 -3.01 25.93
CA ILE A 276 13.91 -2.51 27.07
C ILE A 276 13.11 -3.62 27.78
N ASN A 277 13.20 -4.88 27.32
CA ASN A 277 12.31 -5.96 27.72
C ASN A 277 10.83 -5.56 27.54
N GLY A 278 10.50 -5.13 26.32
CA GLY A 278 9.21 -4.56 25.93
C GLY A 278 8.03 -5.43 26.34
N HIS A 279 8.16 -6.76 26.29
CA HIS A 279 7.13 -7.66 26.78
C HIS A 279 6.77 -7.38 28.24
N LYS A 280 7.76 -7.23 29.13
CA LYS A 280 7.53 -6.90 30.54
C LYS A 280 7.01 -5.47 30.72
N VAL A 281 7.51 -4.52 29.94
CA VAL A 281 7.11 -3.10 29.99
C VAL A 281 5.64 -2.93 29.64
N PHE A 282 5.20 -3.53 28.52
CA PHE A 282 3.87 -3.29 27.96
C PHE A 282 2.82 -4.34 28.38
N LYS A 283 3.20 -5.34 29.20
CA LYS A 283 2.30 -6.41 29.65
C LYS A 283 1.02 -5.89 30.29
N GLY A 284 1.15 -4.90 31.17
CA GLY A 284 0.06 -4.36 31.99
C GLY A 284 -0.85 -3.34 31.29
N PHE A 285 -0.50 -2.89 30.10
CA PHE A 285 -1.31 -1.93 29.35
C PHE A 285 -2.47 -2.62 28.66
N ASN A 286 -3.62 -1.98 28.64
CA ASN A 286 -4.79 -2.43 27.91
C ASN A 286 -4.73 -1.95 26.44
N VAL A 287 -5.62 -2.44 25.60
CA VAL A 287 -5.62 -2.09 24.16
C VAL A 287 -5.97 -0.62 23.97
N GLU A 288 -6.91 -0.12 24.76
CA GLU A 288 -7.34 1.28 24.75
C GLU A 288 -6.16 2.24 24.97
N GLU A 289 -5.22 1.87 25.83
CA GLU A 289 -4.03 2.69 26.16
C GLU A 289 -2.97 2.66 25.06
N LEU A 290 -2.93 1.60 24.23
CA LEU A 290 -1.88 1.38 23.22
C LEU A 290 -2.33 1.69 21.79
N ILE A 291 -3.62 1.95 21.56
CA ILE A 291 -4.22 1.95 20.23
C ILE A 291 -3.55 2.92 19.24
N ASN A 292 -3.04 4.05 19.72
CA ASN A 292 -2.36 5.05 18.88
C ASN A 292 -0.90 4.69 18.58
N LEU A 293 -0.27 3.89 19.46
CA LEU A 293 1.13 3.50 19.33
C LEU A 293 1.33 2.62 18.08
N ASP A 294 2.22 3.04 17.20
CA ASP A 294 2.56 2.31 15.98
C ASP A 294 4.06 2.06 15.81
N LEU A 295 4.83 2.25 16.88
CA LEU A 295 6.27 2.00 16.91
C LEU A 295 6.65 0.52 16.93
N PHE A 296 5.76 -0.36 17.40
CA PHE A 296 6.09 -1.77 17.63
C PHE A 296 5.00 -2.72 17.16
N ASP A 297 5.40 -3.79 16.46
CA ASP A 297 4.48 -4.78 15.88
C ASP A 297 3.67 -5.57 16.93
N PHE A 298 4.11 -5.59 18.20
CA PHE A 298 3.36 -6.26 19.27
C PHE A 298 2.01 -5.62 19.54
N VAL A 299 1.85 -4.32 19.25
CA VAL A 299 0.59 -3.60 19.48
C VAL A 299 -0.49 -4.20 18.60
N ASP A 300 -0.21 -4.42 17.32
CA ASP A 300 -1.13 -5.06 16.39
C ASP A 300 -1.46 -6.49 16.79
N LYS A 301 -0.47 -7.28 17.23
CA LYS A 301 -0.71 -8.63 17.77
C LYS A 301 -1.69 -8.61 18.94
N LYS A 302 -1.50 -7.68 19.88
CA LYS A 302 -2.36 -7.53 21.07
C LYS A 302 -3.77 -7.06 20.70
N ILE A 303 -3.91 -6.18 19.71
CA ILE A 303 -5.22 -5.76 19.19
C ILE A 303 -5.91 -6.94 18.51
N ILE A 304 -5.21 -7.69 17.65
CA ILE A 304 -5.75 -8.87 16.97
C ILE A 304 -6.25 -9.90 17.99
N GLU A 305 -5.43 -10.24 18.99
CA GLU A 305 -5.82 -11.13 20.10
C GLU A 305 -7.07 -10.62 20.82
N TRP A 306 -7.13 -9.32 21.13
CA TRP A 306 -8.30 -8.74 21.77
C TRP A 306 -9.56 -8.85 20.90
N VAL A 307 -9.47 -8.54 19.60
CA VAL A 307 -10.62 -8.64 18.69
C VAL A 307 -11.07 -10.09 18.54
N VAL A 308 -10.14 -11.04 18.38
CA VAL A 308 -10.46 -12.48 18.31
C VAL A 308 -11.26 -12.89 19.55
N ASN A 309 -10.78 -12.56 20.75
CA ASN A 309 -11.48 -12.88 22.00
C ASN A 309 -12.90 -12.25 22.05
N ARG A 310 -13.06 -10.99 21.63
CA ARG A 310 -14.38 -10.35 21.58
C ARG A 310 -15.33 -11.01 20.58
N LEU A 311 -14.82 -11.47 19.44
CA LEU A 311 -15.62 -12.18 18.45
C LEU A 311 -16.00 -13.60 18.93
N LEU A 312 -15.10 -14.30 19.61
CA LEU A 312 -15.37 -15.61 20.23
C LEU A 312 -16.44 -15.51 21.32
N ASP A 313 -16.45 -14.41 22.07
CA ASP A 313 -17.51 -14.08 23.04
C ASP A 313 -18.84 -13.66 22.37
N GLU A 314 -18.93 -13.67 21.03
CA GLU A 314 -20.02 -13.09 20.23
C GLU A 314 -20.35 -11.61 20.61
N ASN A 315 -19.38 -10.87 21.19
CA ASN A 315 -19.56 -9.50 21.67
C ASN A 315 -19.35 -8.46 20.56
N ILE A 316 -20.37 -8.31 19.72
CA ILE A 316 -20.39 -7.34 18.61
C ILE A 316 -20.55 -5.87 19.05
N ASN A 317 -20.81 -5.62 20.33
CA ASN A 317 -20.95 -4.26 20.88
C ASN A 317 -19.64 -3.73 21.47
N ALA A 318 -18.56 -4.52 21.45
CA ALA A 318 -17.25 -4.09 21.92
C ALA A 318 -16.76 -2.87 21.12
N ARG A 319 -16.25 -1.87 21.84
CA ARG A 319 -15.72 -0.63 21.26
C ARG A 319 -14.41 -0.23 21.93
N ILE A 320 -13.54 0.41 21.17
CA ILE A 320 -12.34 1.08 21.67
C ILE A 320 -12.34 2.51 21.16
N LYS A 321 -12.31 3.50 22.06
CA LYS A 321 -12.42 4.93 21.72
C LYS A 321 -13.54 5.19 20.70
N ASP A 322 -14.74 4.67 21.01
CA ASP A 322 -15.97 4.72 20.18
C ASP A 322 -15.95 3.96 18.84
N MET A 323 -14.79 3.46 18.39
CA MET A 323 -14.70 2.61 17.20
C MET A 323 -15.26 1.22 17.47
N ASP A 324 -16.15 0.75 16.58
CA ASP A 324 -16.50 -0.67 16.53
C ASP A 324 -15.34 -1.49 15.93
N ILE A 325 -15.46 -2.82 15.98
CA ILE A 325 -14.41 -3.74 15.49
C ILE A 325 -14.01 -3.46 14.02
N PRO A 326 -14.95 -3.31 13.05
CA PRO A 326 -14.58 -2.94 11.69
C PRO A 326 -13.81 -1.63 11.58
N SER A 327 -14.26 -0.58 12.27
CA SER A 327 -13.60 0.73 12.25
C SER A 327 -12.22 0.69 12.91
N LEU A 328 -12.07 -0.09 13.99
CA LEU A 328 -10.79 -0.35 14.64
C LEU A 328 -9.79 -1.04 13.69
N CYS A 329 -10.25 -2.06 12.96
CA CYS A 329 -9.43 -2.76 11.96
C CYS A 329 -8.95 -1.80 10.86
N GLU A 330 -9.85 -0.98 10.32
CA GLU A 330 -9.50 0.03 9.31
C GLU A 330 -8.52 1.08 9.85
N PHE A 331 -8.73 1.56 11.08
CA PHE A 331 -7.82 2.51 11.72
C PHE A 331 -6.41 1.94 11.87
N ARG A 332 -6.28 0.68 12.29
CA ARG A 332 -4.98 0.01 12.46
C ARG A 332 -4.31 -0.39 11.15
N GLU A 333 -5.07 -0.77 10.12
CA GLU A 333 -4.53 -1.03 8.77
C GLU A 333 -3.76 0.18 8.20
N LEU A 334 -4.07 1.41 8.64
CA LEU A 334 -3.41 2.64 8.20
C LEU A 334 -2.13 3.00 8.97
N LYS A 335 -1.86 2.34 10.10
CA LYS A 335 -0.66 2.56 10.92
C LYS A 335 0.55 1.85 10.31
N HIS A 336 1.75 2.14 10.84
CA HIS A 336 3.03 1.65 10.29
C HIS A 336 3.06 0.14 9.98
N PHE A 337 2.69 -0.69 10.97
CA PHE A 337 2.63 -2.15 10.82
C PHE A 337 1.30 -2.66 10.24
N GLY A 338 0.37 -1.78 9.88
CA GLY A 338 -0.96 -2.15 9.37
C GLY A 338 -0.90 -2.93 8.06
N SER A 339 0.06 -2.62 7.17
CA SER A 339 0.27 -3.36 5.92
C SER A 339 0.68 -4.83 6.17
N LYS A 340 1.53 -5.05 7.19
CA LYS A 340 1.98 -6.38 7.63
C LYS A 340 0.82 -7.24 8.16
N TYR A 341 -0.14 -6.63 8.84
CA TYR A 341 -1.30 -7.29 9.46
C TYR A 341 -2.61 -7.10 8.70
N SER A 342 -2.54 -6.69 7.43
CA SER A 342 -3.73 -6.30 6.67
C SER A 342 -4.68 -7.47 6.41
N ASN A 343 -4.17 -8.70 6.26
CA ASN A 343 -5.03 -9.86 6.09
C ASN A 343 -5.74 -10.21 7.40
N GLU A 344 -5.04 -10.17 8.52
CA GLU A 344 -5.54 -10.42 9.88
C GLU A 344 -6.68 -9.46 10.22
N TYR A 345 -6.49 -8.15 10.02
CA TYR A 345 -7.54 -7.16 10.25
C TYR A 345 -8.75 -7.36 9.35
N ARG A 346 -8.55 -7.80 8.10
CA ARG A 346 -9.67 -8.10 7.20
C ARG A 346 -10.41 -9.37 7.60
N VAL A 347 -9.72 -10.42 8.02
CA VAL A 347 -10.34 -11.64 8.61
C VAL A 347 -11.23 -11.25 9.77
N LEU A 348 -10.72 -10.45 10.70
CA LEU A 348 -11.48 -9.97 11.86
C LEU A 348 -12.71 -9.16 11.47
N LYS A 349 -12.56 -8.21 10.53
CA LYS A 349 -13.66 -7.40 10.00
C LYS A 349 -14.76 -8.25 9.37
N TYR A 350 -14.42 -9.22 8.53
CA TYR A 350 -15.44 -10.08 7.91
C TYR A 350 -16.03 -11.11 8.88
N GLY A 351 -15.23 -11.61 9.83
CA GLY A 351 -15.69 -12.43 10.94
C GLY A 351 -16.75 -11.70 11.78
N PHE A 352 -16.49 -10.42 12.13
CA PHE A 352 -17.46 -9.56 12.81
C PHE A 352 -18.80 -9.48 12.07
N PHE A 353 -18.79 -9.26 10.75
CA PHE A 353 -20.02 -9.12 9.98
C PHE A 353 -20.81 -10.44 9.90
N ILE A 354 -20.14 -11.59 9.83
CA ILE A 354 -20.82 -12.91 9.87
C ILE A 354 -21.42 -13.16 11.25
N ILE A 355 -20.65 -12.91 12.33
CA ILE A 355 -21.11 -13.11 13.71
C ILE A 355 -22.29 -12.18 14.02
N SER A 356 -22.29 -10.96 13.49
CA SER A 356 -23.43 -10.03 13.59
C SER A 356 -24.73 -10.58 12.97
N CYS A 357 -24.62 -11.57 12.10
CA CYS A 357 -25.75 -12.25 11.46
C CYS A 357 -26.16 -13.56 12.15
N ALA A 358 -25.59 -13.89 13.32
CA ALA A 358 -25.83 -15.14 14.06
C ALA A 358 -27.31 -15.45 14.33
N ASN A 359 -28.14 -14.41 14.47
CA ASN A 359 -29.58 -14.51 14.72
C ASN A 359 -30.44 -14.29 13.47
N TYR A 360 -29.89 -14.57 12.29
CA TYR A 360 -30.60 -14.44 11.02
C TYR A 360 -31.95 -15.17 11.05
N ARG A 361 -32.99 -14.53 10.49
CA ARG A 361 -34.32 -15.10 10.29
C ARG A 361 -34.79 -14.82 8.86
N PRO A 362 -35.23 -15.85 8.12
CA PRO A 362 -35.75 -15.67 6.78
C PRO A 362 -37.14 -15.00 6.81
N GLU A 363 -37.50 -14.38 5.69
CA GLU A 363 -38.86 -13.90 5.47
C GLU A 363 -39.83 -15.07 5.23
N SER A 364 -41.13 -14.85 5.40
CA SER A 364 -42.15 -15.90 5.37
C SER A 364 -42.68 -16.28 3.98
N ASN A 365 -42.30 -15.56 2.93
CA ASN A 365 -42.75 -15.83 1.57
C ASN A 365 -41.62 -15.63 0.55
N ILE A 366 -41.71 -16.35 -0.57
CA ILE A 366 -40.64 -16.42 -1.56
C ILE A 366 -40.25 -15.06 -2.15
N VAL A 367 -41.21 -14.16 -2.41
CA VAL A 367 -40.94 -12.83 -2.97
C VAL A 367 -40.15 -11.99 -1.96
N SER A 368 -40.57 -11.96 -0.70
CA SER A 368 -39.84 -11.24 0.34
C SER A 368 -38.45 -11.82 0.60
N ILE A 369 -38.28 -13.15 0.52
CA ILE A 369 -36.96 -13.79 0.63
C ILE A 369 -36.02 -13.31 -0.49
N ILE A 370 -36.48 -13.34 -1.74
CA ILE A 370 -35.68 -12.93 -2.91
C ILE A 370 -35.35 -11.43 -2.85
N ASP A 371 -36.33 -10.58 -2.51
CA ASP A 371 -36.13 -9.14 -2.39
C ASP A 371 -35.12 -8.79 -1.30
N ARG A 372 -35.20 -9.46 -0.15
CA ARG A 372 -34.26 -9.23 0.96
C ARG A 372 -32.87 -9.78 0.63
N TYR A 373 -32.78 -10.90 -0.09
CA TYR A 373 -31.52 -11.40 -0.64
C TYR A 373 -30.87 -10.41 -1.58
N HIS A 374 -31.62 -9.88 -2.55
CA HIS A 374 -31.15 -8.88 -3.50
C HIS A 374 -30.60 -7.60 -2.84
N LYS A 375 -31.25 -7.15 -1.76
CA LYS A 375 -30.92 -5.89 -1.08
C LYS A 375 -29.77 -6.03 -0.07
N GLU A 376 -29.79 -7.07 0.75
CA GLU A 376 -28.93 -7.13 1.95
C GLU A 376 -28.37 -8.51 2.24
N VAL A 377 -29.15 -9.58 2.10
CA VAL A 377 -28.74 -10.90 2.63
C VAL A 377 -27.63 -11.55 1.79
N TYR A 378 -27.48 -11.18 0.51
CA TYR A 378 -26.30 -11.56 -0.28
C TYR A 378 -24.97 -11.17 0.38
N LYS A 379 -24.96 -10.13 1.25
CA LYS A 379 -23.76 -9.68 1.94
C LYS A 379 -23.21 -10.75 2.88
N ILE A 380 -24.06 -11.60 3.47
CA ILE A 380 -23.61 -12.69 4.36
C ILE A 380 -22.71 -13.66 3.59
N ASP A 381 -23.11 -13.99 2.36
CA ASP A 381 -22.30 -14.80 1.45
C ASP A 381 -20.99 -14.09 1.05
N THR A 382 -21.04 -12.78 0.77
CA THR A 382 -19.83 -11.97 0.52
C THR A 382 -18.89 -11.97 1.73
N TYR A 383 -19.41 -11.81 2.95
CA TYR A 383 -18.60 -11.78 4.16
C TYR A 383 -17.93 -13.12 4.39
N TYR A 384 -18.66 -14.23 4.22
CA TYR A 384 -18.11 -15.58 4.32
C TYR A 384 -16.99 -15.84 3.30
N ARG A 385 -17.21 -15.48 2.04
CA ARG A 385 -16.17 -15.56 0.99
C ARG A 385 -14.94 -14.73 1.36
N LYS A 386 -15.14 -13.47 1.78
CA LYS A 386 -14.05 -12.56 2.10
C LYS A 386 -13.27 -12.99 3.34
N PHE A 387 -13.94 -13.51 4.37
CA PHE A 387 -13.30 -14.08 5.55
C PHE A 387 -12.26 -15.14 5.16
N TYR A 388 -12.68 -16.15 4.39
CA TYR A 388 -11.79 -17.22 3.95
C TYR A 388 -10.75 -16.75 2.94
N TYR A 389 -11.09 -15.83 2.03
CA TYR A 389 -10.14 -15.22 1.11
C TYR A 389 -8.96 -14.57 1.85
N TYR A 390 -9.20 -13.82 2.93
CA TYR A 390 -8.10 -13.21 3.68
C TYR A 390 -7.42 -14.21 4.63
N LEU A 391 -8.16 -15.17 5.19
CA LEU A 391 -7.61 -16.21 6.07
C LEU A 391 -6.53 -17.03 5.37
N ASP A 392 -6.81 -17.49 4.14
CA ASP A 392 -5.88 -18.31 3.35
C ASP A 392 -4.59 -17.57 2.93
N ARG A 393 -4.51 -16.25 3.17
CA ARG A 393 -3.34 -15.41 2.87
C ARG A 393 -2.51 -15.08 4.11
N ILE A 394 -2.89 -15.60 5.27
CA ILE A 394 -2.13 -15.48 6.52
C ILE A 394 -1.19 -16.69 6.62
N LEU A 395 0.08 -16.45 6.93
CA LEU A 395 1.09 -17.51 7.01
C LEU A 395 0.97 -18.37 8.28
N ASP A 396 0.61 -17.75 9.40
CA ASP A 396 0.38 -18.40 10.70
C ASP A 396 -1.00 -17.97 11.22
N ASP A 397 -2.00 -18.82 10.97
CA ASP A 397 -3.40 -18.54 11.22
C ASP A 397 -3.96 -19.19 12.49
N HIS A 398 -3.11 -19.82 13.31
CA HIS A 398 -3.53 -20.57 14.51
C HIS A 398 -4.34 -19.74 15.52
N ILE A 399 -4.08 -18.44 15.60
CA ILE A 399 -4.85 -17.52 16.44
C ILE A 399 -6.33 -17.42 16.02
N PHE A 400 -6.65 -17.76 14.76
CA PHE A 400 -8.01 -17.72 14.20
C PHE A 400 -8.71 -19.08 14.18
N ASP A 401 -8.08 -20.18 14.64
CA ASP A 401 -8.64 -21.54 14.54
C ASP A 401 -10.04 -21.65 15.16
N GLU A 402 -10.22 -21.15 16.38
CA GLU A 402 -11.53 -21.15 17.06
C GLU A 402 -12.52 -20.19 16.37
N LEU A 403 -12.04 -19.05 15.89
CA LEU A 403 -12.87 -18.07 15.19
C LEU A 403 -13.39 -18.65 13.87
N ARG A 404 -12.55 -19.39 13.15
CA ARG A 404 -12.89 -20.12 11.92
C ARG A 404 -14.02 -21.12 12.19
N VAL A 405 -13.94 -21.87 13.28
CA VAL A 405 -14.98 -22.83 13.70
C VAL A 405 -16.30 -22.11 14.01
N LEU A 406 -16.25 -21.00 14.73
CA LEU A 406 -17.45 -20.19 15.04
C LEU A 406 -18.10 -19.63 13.77
N VAL A 407 -17.30 -19.03 12.88
CA VAL A 407 -17.76 -18.46 11.60
C VAL A 407 -18.39 -19.54 10.72
N GLU A 408 -17.74 -20.70 10.59
CA GLU A 408 -18.24 -21.83 9.79
C GLU A 408 -19.59 -22.35 10.33
N ASN A 409 -19.71 -22.47 11.65
CA ASN A 409 -20.94 -22.90 12.31
C ASN A 409 -22.09 -21.90 12.09
N ILE A 410 -21.83 -20.61 12.27
CA ILE A 410 -22.83 -19.55 12.05
C ILE A 410 -23.29 -19.56 10.59
N TYR A 411 -22.35 -19.54 9.65
CA TYR A 411 -22.69 -19.51 8.23
C TYR A 411 -23.45 -20.77 7.81
N THR A 412 -22.98 -21.96 8.15
CA THR A 412 -23.59 -23.21 7.71
C THR A 412 -24.94 -23.47 8.39
N ASN A 413 -24.96 -23.45 9.72
CA ASN A 413 -26.10 -23.96 10.49
C ASN A 413 -27.13 -22.88 10.83
N ARG A 414 -26.70 -21.64 11.07
CA ARG A 414 -27.60 -20.54 11.48
C ARG A 414 -28.08 -19.70 10.29
N TYR A 415 -27.36 -19.69 9.17
CA TYR A 415 -27.73 -18.94 7.96
C TYR A 415 -28.10 -19.86 6.79
N LEU A 416 -27.14 -20.59 6.23
CA LEU A 416 -27.27 -21.27 4.94
C LEU A 416 -28.36 -22.35 4.97
N ASP A 417 -28.37 -23.22 5.99
CA ASP A 417 -29.43 -24.23 6.12
C ASP A 417 -30.80 -23.62 6.37
N VAL A 418 -30.86 -22.55 7.17
CA VAL A 418 -32.11 -21.85 7.52
C VAL A 418 -32.72 -21.18 6.29
N ILE A 419 -31.93 -20.40 5.54
CA ILE A 419 -32.41 -19.72 4.33
C ILE A 419 -32.76 -20.71 3.24
N THR A 420 -31.95 -21.76 3.04
CA THR A 420 -32.18 -22.76 1.99
C THR A 420 -33.48 -23.53 2.26
N LYS A 421 -33.72 -23.92 3.52
CA LYS A 421 -34.96 -24.59 3.92
C LYS A 421 -36.19 -23.73 3.65
N GLU A 422 -36.17 -22.49 4.11
CA GLU A 422 -37.35 -21.61 3.96
C GLU A 422 -37.58 -21.20 2.51
N PHE A 423 -36.51 -20.93 1.77
CA PHE A 423 -36.57 -20.72 0.32
C PHE A 423 -37.22 -21.93 -0.34
N ASN A 424 -36.76 -23.15 -0.08
CA ASN A 424 -37.30 -24.35 -0.72
C ASN A 424 -38.72 -24.70 -0.28
N ASN A 425 -39.11 -24.44 0.97
CA ASN A 425 -40.50 -24.63 1.41
C ASN A 425 -41.46 -23.74 0.62
N THR A 426 -41.08 -22.48 0.39
CA THR A 426 -41.94 -21.47 -0.25
C THR A 426 -41.78 -21.38 -1.77
N PHE A 427 -40.69 -21.92 -2.32
CA PHE A 427 -40.37 -21.81 -3.75
C PHE A 427 -41.25 -22.73 -4.63
N SER A 428 -41.83 -22.13 -5.67
CA SER A 428 -42.32 -22.81 -6.87
C SER A 428 -42.23 -21.82 -8.02
N TYR A 429 -42.07 -22.30 -9.26
CA TYR A 429 -42.02 -21.42 -10.44
C TYR A 429 -43.32 -20.62 -10.61
N GLU A 430 -44.45 -21.18 -10.16
CA GLU A 430 -45.73 -20.50 -10.15
C GLU A 430 -45.79 -19.37 -9.13
N ALA A 431 -45.26 -19.57 -7.92
CA ALA A 431 -45.29 -18.55 -6.86
C ALA A 431 -44.46 -17.29 -7.18
N ILE A 432 -43.46 -17.41 -8.06
CA ILE A 432 -42.62 -16.29 -8.51
C ILE A 432 -43.04 -15.73 -9.87
N SER A 433 -44.02 -16.36 -10.54
CA SER A 433 -44.44 -16.01 -11.90
C SER A 433 -44.94 -14.56 -11.96
N GLY A 434 -44.47 -13.83 -12.97
CA GLY A 434 -44.82 -12.40 -13.16
C GLY A 434 -44.19 -11.44 -12.15
N LYS A 435 -43.42 -11.93 -11.17
CA LYS A 435 -42.66 -11.10 -10.21
C LYS A 435 -41.18 -11.01 -10.56
N TYR A 436 -40.58 -12.14 -10.93
CA TYR A 436 -39.19 -12.21 -11.36
C TYR A 436 -39.09 -12.81 -12.76
N LYS A 437 -38.04 -12.42 -13.48
CA LYS A 437 -37.72 -13.00 -14.79
C LYS A 437 -37.12 -14.38 -14.58
N LEU A 438 -37.52 -15.33 -15.43
CA LEU A 438 -36.98 -16.69 -15.41
C LEU A 438 -35.77 -16.79 -16.35
N GLN A 439 -34.83 -17.67 -16.00
CA GLN A 439 -33.63 -17.94 -16.80
C GLN A 439 -33.96 -18.52 -18.17
N ARG A 440 -34.93 -19.44 -18.24
CA ARG A 440 -35.46 -19.97 -19.51
C ARG A 440 -36.02 -18.90 -20.45
N ASP A 441 -36.34 -17.71 -19.95
CA ASP A 441 -36.85 -16.62 -20.78
C ASP A 441 -35.76 -15.55 -21.06
N PHE A 442 -34.48 -15.82 -20.77
CA PHE A 442 -33.39 -14.82 -20.84
C PHE A 442 -33.32 -14.14 -22.21
N TYR A 443 -33.22 -14.91 -23.30
CA TYR A 443 -33.10 -14.32 -24.64
C TYR A 443 -34.29 -13.40 -24.96
N LYS A 444 -35.51 -13.86 -24.65
CA LYS A 444 -36.75 -13.09 -24.85
C LYS A 444 -36.76 -11.80 -24.03
N ASN A 445 -36.36 -11.88 -22.77
CA ASN A 445 -36.39 -10.77 -21.83
C ASN A 445 -35.38 -9.67 -22.15
N TYR A 446 -34.19 -10.02 -22.66
CA TYR A 446 -33.06 -9.08 -22.75
C TYR A 446 -32.52 -8.83 -24.16
N LEU A 447 -32.71 -9.78 -25.09
CA LEU A 447 -31.99 -9.80 -26.37
C LEU A 447 -32.90 -9.77 -27.60
N ALA A 448 -34.09 -10.37 -27.55
CA ALA A 448 -34.99 -10.51 -28.70
C ALA A 448 -35.35 -9.18 -29.39
N HIS A 449 -35.32 -8.07 -28.64
CA HIS A 449 -35.63 -6.72 -29.14
C HIS A 449 -34.41 -5.78 -29.19
N ALA A 450 -33.18 -6.33 -29.11
CA ALA A 450 -31.97 -5.53 -29.13
C ALA A 450 -31.75 -4.88 -30.51
N LYS A 451 -31.77 -3.54 -30.55
CA LYS A 451 -31.53 -2.75 -31.78
C LYS A 451 -30.04 -2.48 -32.05
N ASN A 452 -29.23 -2.50 -30.99
CA ASN A 452 -27.80 -2.22 -31.03
C ASN A 452 -27.01 -3.45 -30.59
N ARG A 453 -25.71 -3.46 -30.89
CA ARG A 453 -24.81 -4.54 -30.47
C ARG A 453 -24.91 -4.78 -28.95
N VAL A 454 -25.05 -6.04 -28.55
CA VAL A 454 -25.06 -6.50 -27.15
C VAL A 454 -23.97 -7.55 -26.98
N ILE A 455 -23.14 -7.38 -25.96
CA ILE A 455 -22.16 -8.38 -25.55
C ILE A 455 -22.70 -9.07 -24.30
N VAL A 456 -22.94 -10.36 -24.39
CA VAL A 456 -23.41 -11.21 -23.30
C VAL A 456 -22.21 -11.98 -22.76
N ILE A 457 -21.83 -11.72 -21.52
CA ILE A 457 -20.76 -12.46 -20.83
C ILE A 457 -21.45 -13.44 -19.89
N ILE A 458 -21.31 -14.74 -20.18
CA ILE A 458 -21.81 -15.82 -19.33
C ILE A 458 -20.62 -16.33 -18.54
N SER A 459 -20.60 -16.04 -17.25
CA SER A 459 -19.60 -16.57 -16.33
C SER A 459 -20.18 -17.77 -15.62
N ASP A 460 -19.59 -18.94 -15.87
CA ASP A 460 -19.97 -20.20 -15.24
C ASP A 460 -19.85 -20.10 -13.71
N ALA A 461 -20.84 -20.66 -13.00
CA ALA A 461 -20.97 -20.62 -11.55
C ALA A 461 -20.91 -19.21 -10.90
N PHE A 462 -21.22 -18.13 -11.64
CA PHE A 462 -21.09 -16.76 -11.14
C PHE A 462 -22.22 -16.37 -10.18
N ARG A 463 -21.94 -16.50 -8.87
CA ARG A 463 -22.91 -16.21 -7.80
C ARG A 463 -23.35 -14.75 -7.79
N TYR A 464 -24.60 -14.54 -7.38
CA TYR A 464 -25.22 -13.22 -7.24
C TYR A 464 -24.39 -12.22 -6.43
N GLU A 465 -23.82 -12.68 -5.32
CA GLU A 465 -23.03 -11.84 -4.42
C GLU A 465 -21.70 -11.40 -5.05
N VAL A 466 -21.08 -12.27 -5.86
CA VAL A 466 -19.85 -11.96 -6.62
C VAL A 466 -20.17 -10.90 -7.67
N ALA A 467 -21.32 -11.02 -8.34
CA ALA A 467 -21.80 -10.00 -9.27
C ALA A 467 -22.06 -8.66 -8.57
N LYS A 468 -22.61 -8.65 -7.35
CA LYS A 468 -22.75 -7.42 -6.55
C LYS A 468 -21.40 -6.76 -6.25
N GLU A 469 -20.34 -7.54 -6.05
CA GLU A 469 -18.98 -6.99 -5.93
C GLU A 469 -18.46 -6.45 -7.26
N LEU A 470 -18.64 -7.16 -8.38
CA LEU A 470 -18.33 -6.65 -9.73
C LEU A 470 -19.04 -5.31 -10.01
N VAL A 471 -20.33 -5.18 -9.64
CA VAL A 471 -21.06 -3.92 -9.77
C VAL A 471 -20.35 -2.78 -9.04
N LYS A 472 -19.93 -2.99 -7.79
CA LYS A 472 -19.20 -1.97 -7.02
C LYS A 472 -17.88 -1.57 -7.68
N GLU A 473 -17.18 -2.51 -8.32
CA GLU A 473 -15.93 -2.20 -9.04
C GLU A 473 -16.20 -1.47 -10.36
N LEU A 474 -17.28 -1.81 -11.06
CA LEU A 474 -17.71 -1.13 -12.28
C LEU A 474 -18.25 0.28 -12.01
N GLU A 475 -18.95 0.52 -10.91
CA GLU A 475 -19.42 1.85 -10.49
C GLU A 475 -18.26 2.83 -10.27
N LYS A 476 -17.08 2.33 -9.85
CA LYS A 476 -15.86 3.13 -9.70
C LYS A 476 -15.16 3.43 -11.04
N ASP A 477 -15.61 2.81 -12.13
CA ASP A 477 -14.99 2.92 -13.44
C ASP A 477 -15.57 4.06 -14.27
N LYS A 478 -14.73 5.04 -14.61
CA LYS A 478 -15.12 6.22 -15.39
C LYS A 478 -15.70 5.89 -16.77
N LYS A 479 -15.38 4.73 -17.37
CA LYS A 479 -15.92 4.32 -18.67
C LYS A 479 -17.33 3.77 -18.57
N VAL A 480 -17.77 3.39 -17.38
CA VAL A 480 -19.10 2.87 -17.12
C VAL A 480 -20.02 4.04 -16.81
N ASN A 481 -21.16 4.14 -17.50
CA ASN A 481 -22.11 5.23 -17.32
C ASN A 481 -23.35 4.82 -16.51
N SER A 482 -23.67 3.53 -16.50
CA SER A 482 -24.70 2.95 -15.64
C SER A 482 -24.44 1.45 -15.52
N VAL A 483 -24.63 0.94 -14.30
CA VAL A 483 -24.67 -0.48 -14.00
C VAL A 483 -25.96 -0.76 -13.27
N ASN A 484 -26.73 -1.75 -13.73
CA ASN A 484 -27.91 -2.23 -13.04
C ASN A 484 -27.78 -3.73 -12.85
N ILE A 485 -28.18 -4.23 -11.69
CA ILE A 485 -28.22 -5.66 -11.39
C ILE A 485 -29.60 -6.05 -10.91
N GLU A 486 -30.16 -7.12 -11.48
CA GLU A 486 -31.41 -7.72 -11.04
C GLU A 486 -31.27 -9.24 -10.86
N PRO A 487 -32.03 -9.85 -9.94
CA PRO A 487 -32.08 -11.30 -9.83
C PRO A 487 -32.90 -11.90 -10.97
N GLN A 488 -32.35 -12.91 -11.62
CA GLN A 488 -33.05 -13.82 -12.50
C GLN A 488 -33.14 -15.18 -11.82
N ILE A 489 -34.30 -15.83 -11.90
CA ILE A 489 -34.49 -17.15 -11.30
C ILE A 489 -33.98 -18.22 -12.26
N GLY A 490 -32.92 -18.90 -11.83
CA GLY A 490 -32.27 -20.01 -12.50
C GLY A 490 -33.21 -21.18 -12.79
N ILE A 491 -32.72 -22.11 -13.60
CA ILE A 491 -33.43 -23.33 -13.96
C ILE A 491 -32.96 -24.51 -13.11
N LEU A 492 -33.84 -25.48 -12.87
CA LEU A 492 -33.48 -26.75 -12.23
C LEU A 492 -33.28 -27.87 -13.29
N PRO A 493 -32.32 -28.79 -13.09
CA PRO A 493 -31.26 -28.72 -12.09
C PRO A 493 -30.33 -27.54 -12.39
N SER A 494 -29.81 -26.88 -11.35
CA SER A 494 -29.01 -25.65 -11.49
C SER A 494 -27.54 -25.98 -11.80
N PHE A 495 -27.30 -26.58 -12.95
CA PHE A 495 -25.96 -26.97 -13.42
C PHE A 495 -25.74 -26.52 -14.86
N THR A 496 -24.50 -26.55 -15.29
CA THR A 496 -24.01 -26.04 -16.57
C THR A 496 -24.86 -26.47 -17.76
N GLY A 497 -25.13 -27.78 -17.90
CA GLY A 497 -25.83 -28.33 -19.06
C GLY A 497 -27.24 -27.77 -19.26
N MET A 498 -28.00 -27.55 -18.18
CA MET A 498 -29.35 -27.01 -18.25
C MET A 498 -29.36 -25.48 -18.23
N GLY A 499 -28.53 -24.86 -17.39
CA GLY A 499 -28.42 -23.41 -17.25
C GLY A 499 -27.95 -22.73 -18.53
N MET A 500 -26.94 -23.28 -19.20
CA MET A 500 -26.44 -22.74 -20.47
C MET A 500 -27.48 -22.85 -21.59
N ALA A 501 -28.27 -23.93 -21.62
CA ALA A 501 -29.35 -24.09 -22.59
C ALA A 501 -30.46 -23.06 -22.40
N ALA A 502 -30.82 -22.77 -21.14
CA ALA A 502 -31.86 -21.81 -20.79
C ALA A 502 -31.55 -20.37 -21.26
N LEU A 503 -30.27 -20.02 -21.42
CA LEU A 503 -29.82 -18.70 -21.88
C LEU A 503 -29.89 -18.51 -23.41
N LEU A 504 -30.15 -19.57 -24.17
CA LEU A 504 -30.22 -19.55 -25.63
C LEU A 504 -31.62 -19.19 -26.13
N PRO A 505 -31.76 -18.61 -27.34
CA PRO A 505 -33.06 -18.47 -27.99
C PRO A 505 -33.65 -19.86 -28.29
N HIS A 506 -34.94 -20.03 -28.05
CA HIS A 506 -35.65 -21.28 -28.31
C HIS A 506 -37.16 -21.05 -28.49
N GLU A 507 -37.81 -21.95 -29.22
CA GLU A 507 -39.25 -22.15 -29.18
C GLU A 507 -39.60 -23.25 -28.18
N LYS A 508 -38.73 -24.27 -28.08
CA LYS A 508 -38.89 -25.41 -27.16
C LYS A 508 -37.58 -25.72 -26.43
N LEU A 509 -37.64 -25.73 -25.09
CA LEU A 509 -36.56 -26.12 -24.20
C LEU A 509 -36.90 -27.45 -23.52
N GLU A 510 -36.07 -28.47 -23.70
CA GLU A 510 -36.25 -29.81 -23.13
C GLU A 510 -34.99 -30.26 -22.38
N ALA A 511 -35.05 -31.43 -21.74
CA ALA A 511 -33.88 -32.10 -21.18
C ALA A 511 -33.67 -33.46 -21.86
N ASP A 512 -32.42 -33.90 -21.96
CA ASP A 512 -32.08 -35.28 -22.35
C ASP A 512 -32.13 -36.25 -21.15
N GLU A 513 -31.83 -37.53 -21.38
CA GLU A 513 -31.87 -38.60 -20.37
C GLU A 513 -30.96 -38.35 -19.16
N ILE A 514 -29.92 -37.52 -19.30
CA ILE A 514 -28.98 -37.17 -18.23
C ILE A 514 -29.19 -35.74 -17.71
N GLY A 515 -30.23 -35.05 -18.17
CA GLY A 515 -30.63 -33.73 -17.70
C GLY A 515 -30.02 -32.55 -18.45
N ASN A 516 -29.22 -32.76 -19.50
CA ASN A 516 -28.69 -31.63 -20.28
C ASN A 516 -29.78 -30.99 -21.12
N GLY A 517 -29.73 -29.67 -21.25
CA GLY A 517 -30.73 -28.94 -22.01
C GLY A 517 -30.64 -29.17 -23.51
N LEU A 518 -31.80 -29.43 -24.12
CA LEU A 518 -32.01 -29.49 -25.56
C LEU A 518 -32.80 -28.25 -25.99
N VAL A 519 -32.31 -27.55 -27.01
CA VAL A 519 -32.97 -26.38 -27.61
C VAL A 519 -33.46 -26.75 -29.00
N ASP A 520 -34.77 -26.71 -29.20
CA ASP A 520 -35.45 -27.09 -30.44
C ASP A 520 -34.99 -28.47 -30.95
N GLY A 521 -34.84 -29.43 -30.03
CA GLY A 521 -34.36 -30.79 -30.28
C GLY A 521 -32.86 -30.92 -30.52
N LYS A 522 -32.06 -29.84 -30.37
CA LYS A 522 -30.61 -29.85 -30.57
C LYS A 522 -29.87 -29.81 -29.23
N SER A 523 -28.78 -30.58 -29.15
CA SER A 523 -27.86 -30.55 -28.00
C SER A 523 -27.18 -29.19 -27.85
N THR A 524 -26.91 -28.79 -26.60
CA THR A 524 -26.25 -27.52 -26.23
C THR A 524 -24.86 -27.72 -25.61
N SER A 525 -24.37 -28.97 -25.56
CA SER A 525 -23.18 -29.39 -24.80
C SER A 525 -21.86 -28.74 -25.23
N SER A 526 -21.75 -28.28 -26.49
CA SER A 526 -20.51 -27.67 -27.00
C SER A 526 -20.71 -26.20 -27.37
N LEU A 527 -19.62 -25.42 -27.29
CA LEU A 527 -19.61 -24.03 -27.76
C LEU A 527 -20.09 -23.92 -29.22
N LYS A 528 -19.67 -24.85 -30.09
CA LYS A 528 -20.06 -24.88 -31.50
C LYS A 528 -21.55 -25.14 -31.68
N ALA A 529 -22.15 -26.01 -30.86
CA ALA A 529 -23.58 -26.26 -30.90
C ALA A 529 -24.37 -25.01 -30.48
N ARG A 530 -23.94 -24.36 -29.39
CA ARG A 530 -24.54 -23.10 -28.91
C ARG A 530 -24.42 -21.96 -29.92
N ASP A 531 -23.26 -21.82 -30.56
CA ASP A 531 -23.03 -20.88 -31.67
C ASP A 531 -23.99 -21.12 -32.85
N SER A 532 -24.19 -22.40 -33.21
CA SER A 532 -25.09 -22.77 -34.30
C SER A 532 -26.56 -22.44 -34.00
N ILE A 533 -26.99 -22.61 -32.73
CA ILE A 533 -28.34 -22.28 -32.27
C ILE A 533 -28.59 -20.77 -32.30
N ILE A 534 -27.72 -19.95 -31.69
CA ILE A 534 -27.94 -18.49 -31.69
C ILE A 534 -27.95 -17.90 -33.11
N LYS A 535 -27.15 -18.47 -34.03
CA LYS A 535 -27.10 -18.09 -35.44
C LYS A 535 -28.37 -18.45 -36.21
N SER A 536 -29.08 -19.52 -35.84
CA SER A 536 -30.34 -19.87 -36.51
C SER A 536 -31.45 -18.87 -36.20
N TYR A 537 -31.39 -18.19 -35.06
CA TYR A 537 -32.34 -17.13 -34.68
C TYR A 537 -31.91 -15.75 -35.16
N ASN A 538 -30.62 -15.45 -35.13
CA ASN A 538 -30.07 -14.21 -35.66
C ASN A 538 -28.71 -14.50 -36.33
N PRO A 539 -28.62 -14.50 -37.66
CA PRO A 539 -27.39 -14.81 -38.42
C PRO A 539 -26.19 -13.92 -38.06
N ASN A 540 -26.44 -12.73 -37.51
CA ASN A 540 -25.41 -11.80 -37.04
C ASN A 540 -25.00 -12.06 -35.58
N SER A 541 -25.28 -13.24 -35.04
CA SER A 541 -24.84 -13.66 -33.70
C SER A 541 -23.55 -14.48 -33.76
N ALA A 542 -22.81 -14.51 -32.65
CA ALA A 542 -21.70 -15.44 -32.50
C ALA A 542 -21.46 -15.80 -31.03
N ALA A 543 -20.91 -16.98 -30.81
CA ALA A 543 -20.40 -17.41 -29.53
C ALA A 543 -18.88 -17.63 -29.58
N ILE A 544 -18.19 -17.25 -28.51
CA ILE A 544 -16.74 -17.41 -28.35
C ILE A 544 -16.41 -17.67 -26.88
N SER A 545 -15.30 -18.35 -26.60
CA SER A 545 -14.78 -18.44 -25.22
C SER A 545 -13.95 -17.20 -24.88
N TYR A 546 -13.93 -16.84 -23.59
CA TYR A 546 -13.08 -15.80 -23.05
C TYR A 546 -11.61 -16.01 -23.45
N ASP A 547 -11.08 -17.22 -23.25
CA ASP A 547 -9.67 -17.54 -23.55
C ASP A 547 -9.33 -17.40 -25.03
N ALA A 548 -10.22 -17.81 -25.93
CA ALA A 548 -10.01 -17.65 -27.37
C ALA A 548 -9.98 -16.16 -27.74
N LEU A 549 -10.91 -15.38 -27.18
CA LEU A 549 -10.99 -13.95 -27.42
C LEU A 549 -9.78 -13.19 -26.84
N GLN A 550 -9.23 -13.63 -25.71
CA GLN A 550 -8.04 -13.01 -25.12
C GLN A 550 -6.80 -13.18 -25.99
N LYS A 551 -6.69 -14.30 -26.71
CA LYS A 551 -5.58 -14.63 -27.61
C LYS A 551 -5.61 -13.85 -28.93
N TYR A 552 -6.74 -13.24 -29.30
CA TYR A 552 -6.82 -12.44 -30.52
C TYR A 552 -5.89 -11.22 -30.46
N SER A 553 -5.18 -11.00 -31.56
CA SER A 553 -4.56 -9.74 -31.90
C SER A 553 -5.61 -8.63 -32.01
N ARG A 554 -5.14 -7.38 -32.17
CA ARG A 554 -6.04 -6.24 -32.33
C ARG A 554 -6.93 -6.40 -33.58
N GLU A 555 -6.34 -6.77 -34.71
CA GLU A 555 -7.03 -6.92 -35.99
C GLU A 555 -8.04 -8.08 -35.93
N GLU A 556 -7.63 -9.25 -35.45
CA GLU A 556 -8.52 -10.41 -35.30
C GLU A 556 -9.72 -10.11 -34.40
N MET A 557 -9.51 -9.31 -33.34
CA MET A 557 -10.60 -8.86 -32.48
C MET A 557 -11.54 -7.93 -33.23
N GLU A 558 -11.04 -6.88 -33.88
CA GLU A 558 -11.87 -5.94 -34.64
C GLU A 558 -12.68 -6.70 -35.72
N ASP A 559 -12.03 -7.56 -36.50
CA ASP A 559 -12.64 -8.40 -37.54
C ASP A 559 -13.70 -9.34 -37.00
N PHE A 560 -13.45 -9.99 -35.86
CA PHE A 560 -14.43 -10.87 -35.24
C PHE A 560 -15.73 -10.11 -34.95
N PHE A 561 -15.70 -8.85 -34.54
CA PHE A 561 -16.93 -8.12 -34.19
C PHE A 561 -17.63 -7.45 -35.38
N VAL A 562 -17.02 -7.39 -36.57
CA VAL A 562 -17.63 -6.80 -37.76
C VAL A 562 -18.95 -7.50 -38.10
N GLY A 563 -20.00 -6.72 -38.36
CA GLY A 563 -21.33 -7.22 -38.73
C GLY A 563 -22.12 -7.92 -37.61
N LYS A 564 -21.52 -8.16 -36.43
CA LYS A 564 -22.17 -8.88 -35.34
C LYS A 564 -22.97 -7.98 -34.41
N SER A 565 -24.15 -8.48 -34.02
CA SER A 565 -25.14 -7.78 -33.20
C SER A 565 -25.32 -8.40 -31.80
N ILE A 566 -25.30 -9.71 -31.66
CA ILE A 566 -25.42 -10.40 -30.37
C ILE A 566 -24.24 -11.34 -30.21
N ILE A 567 -23.38 -11.08 -29.23
CA ILE A 567 -22.16 -11.86 -29.03
C ILE A 567 -22.21 -12.50 -27.65
N TYR A 568 -22.15 -13.82 -27.59
CA TYR A 568 -22.02 -14.59 -26.36
C TYR A 568 -20.55 -14.89 -26.10
N ILE A 569 -20.07 -14.53 -24.91
CA ILE A 569 -18.72 -14.80 -24.42
C ILE A 569 -18.85 -15.72 -23.22
N TYR A 570 -18.29 -16.93 -23.32
CA TYR A 570 -18.31 -17.91 -22.24
C TYR A 570 -17.01 -17.84 -21.43
N HIS A 571 -17.14 -17.65 -20.12
CA HIS A 571 -16.06 -17.50 -19.15
C HIS A 571 -16.23 -18.55 -18.05
N ASN A 572 -15.18 -19.31 -17.73
CA ASN A 572 -15.32 -20.54 -16.91
C ASN A 572 -14.49 -20.55 -15.62
N LYS A 573 -13.95 -19.39 -15.21
CA LYS A 573 -12.93 -19.33 -14.15
C LYS A 573 -13.32 -19.99 -12.83
N ILE A 574 -14.56 -19.78 -12.38
CA ILE A 574 -15.02 -20.21 -11.06
C ILE A 574 -15.28 -21.71 -11.07
N ASP A 575 -16.09 -22.20 -12.02
CA ASP A 575 -16.48 -23.59 -12.07
C ASP A 575 -15.29 -24.51 -12.36
N ASP A 576 -14.39 -24.12 -13.28
CA ASP A 576 -13.13 -24.84 -13.54
C ASP A 576 -12.29 -25.01 -12.26
N ARG A 577 -12.29 -24.02 -11.36
CA ARG A 577 -11.57 -24.12 -10.08
C ARG A 577 -12.35 -24.94 -9.07
N GLY A 578 -13.66 -24.75 -8.98
CA GLY A 578 -14.55 -25.46 -8.05
C GLY A 578 -14.63 -26.96 -8.31
N GLU A 579 -14.56 -27.38 -9.57
CA GLU A 579 -14.54 -28.81 -9.95
C GLU A 579 -13.12 -29.42 -9.92
N SER A 580 -12.09 -28.59 -9.77
CA SER A 580 -10.71 -29.04 -9.64
C SER A 580 -10.45 -29.74 -8.30
N GLY A 581 -9.29 -30.40 -8.17
CA GLY A 581 -8.88 -31.01 -6.90
C GLY A 581 -8.59 -30.04 -5.75
N ASP A 582 -8.65 -28.72 -5.99
CA ASP A 582 -8.36 -27.66 -5.03
C ASP A 582 -9.56 -26.70 -4.87
N GLU A 583 -10.68 -27.26 -4.38
CA GLU A 583 -11.96 -26.54 -4.18
C GLU A 583 -11.82 -25.30 -3.28
N ASP A 584 -10.80 -25.30 -2.41
CA ASP A 584 -10.49 -24.23 -1.48
C ASP A 584 -10.10 -22.92 -2.16
N GLN A 585 -9.66 -22.97 -3.42
CA GLN A 585 -9.29 -21.80 -4.22
C GLN A 585 -10.46 -21.14 -4.95
N VAL A 586 -11.69 -21.66 -4.84
CA VAL A 586 -12.86 -21.11 -5.55
C VAL A 586 -13.12 -19.63 -5.20
N PHE A 587 -12.83 -19.21 -3.97
CA PHE A 587 -12.97 -17.82 -3.56
C PHE A 587 -11.90 -16.89 -4.14
N THR A 588 -10.71 -17.40 -4.42
CA THR A 588 -9.70 -16.69 -5.22
C THR A 588 -10.19 -16.57 -6.66
N ALA A 589 -10.72 -17.65 -7.25
CA ALA A 589 -11.30 -17.65 -8.59
C ALA A 589 -12.46 -16.64 -8.75
N CYS A 590 -13.24 -16.38 -7.69
CA CYS A 590 -14.26 -15.33 -7.69
C CYS A 590 -13.67 -13.92 -7.88
N ILE A 591 -12.53 -13.62 -7.26
CA ILE A 591 -11.84 -12.33 -7.43
C ILE A 591 -11.23 -12.22 -8.83
N GLU A 592 -10.56 -13.29 -9.29
CA GLU A 592 -10.02 -13.37 -10.65
C GLU A 592 -11.11 -13.16 -11.70
N ALA A 593 -12.30 -13.77 -11.52
CA ALA A 593 -13.45 -13.59 -12.40
C ALA A 593 -13.93 -12.14 -12.47
N ILE A 594 -13.98 -11.43 -11.33
CA ILE A 594 -14.33 -10.01 -11.29
C ILE A 594 -13.33 -9.20 -12.11
N GLU A 595 -12.03 -9.41 -11.89
CA GLU A 595 -10.95 -8.70 -12.59
C GLU A 595 -10.94 -8.99 -14.09
N GLU A 596 -11.13 -10.25 -14.49
CA GLU A 596 -11.16 -10.67 -15.90
C GLU A 596 -12.37 -10.10 -16.65
N ILE A 597 -13.56 -10.15 -16.04
CA ILE A 597 -14.78 -9.58 -16.63
C ILE A 597 -14.67 -8.05 -16.72
N HIS A 598 -14.19 -7.39 -15.66
CA HIS A 598 -13.98 -5.95 -15.66
C HIS A 598 -12.97 -5.52 -16.73
N GLY A 599 -11.82 -6.20 -16.79
CA GLY A 599 -10.79 -5.99 -17.80
C GLY A 599 -11.31 -6.20 -19.23
N LEU A 600 -12.14 -7.23 -19.44
CA LEU A 600 -12.78 -7.48 -20.73
C LEU A 600 -13.71 -6.35 -21.16
N ILE A 601 -14.56 -5.85 -20.25
CA ILE A 601 -15.47 -4.73 -20.53
C ILE A 601 -14.68 -3.51 -20.98
N ARG A 602 -13.58 -3.17 -20.28
CA ARG A 602 -12.68 -2.09 -20.70
C ARG A 602 -12.08 -2.33 -22.08
N LYS A 603 -11.51 -3.52 -22.29
CA LYS A 603 -10.84 -3.91 -23.54
C LYS A 603 -11.78 -3.80 -24.74
N LEU A 604 -13.01 -4.29 -24.61
CA LEU A 604 -14.01 -4.26 -25.68
C LEU A 604 -14.61 -2.86 -25.89
N THR A 605 -14.79 -2.09 -24.82
CA THR A 605 -15.24 -0.69 -24.93
C THR A 605 -14.23 0.11 -25.76
N ASP A 606 -12.94 -0.12 -25.51
CA ASP A 606 -11.87 0.67 -26.13
C ASP A 606 -11.54 0.25 -27.54
N ARG A 607 -11.50 -1.05 -27.81
CA ARG A 607 -11.06 -1.56 -29.11
C ARG A 607 -12.16 -1.55 -30.16
N ILE A 608 -13.39 -1.90 -29.78
CA ILE A 608 -14.49 -2.11 -30.73
C ILE A 608 -15.69 -1.19 -30.48
N SER A 609 -15.54 -0.21 -29.59
CA SER A 609 -16.60 0.75 -29.24
C SER A 609 -17.91 0.10 -28.78
N ALA A 610 -17.82 -1.06 -28.12
CA ALA A 610 -18.96 -1.75 -27.55
C ALA A 610 -19.44 -1.00 -26.29
N THR A 611 -20.76 -0.76 -26.22
CA THR A 611 -21.37 0.16 -25.23
C THR A 611 -22.47 -0.48 -24.40
N ARG A 612 -22.80 -1.76 -24.66
CA ARG A 612 -23.83 -2.50 -23.93
C ARG A 612 -23.33 -3.91 -23.64
N TYR A 613 -23.27 -4.24 -22.36
CA TYR A 613 -22.91 -5.56 -21.86
C TYR A 613 -24.04 -6.10 -20.98
N ILE A 614 -24.22 -7.40 -21.01
CA ILE A 614 -25.05 -8.14 -20.07
C ILE A 614 -24.18 -9.24 -19.49
N ILE A 615 -23.95 -9.23 -18.18
CA ILE A 615 -23.21 -10.28 -17.48
C ILE A 615 -24.21 -11.15 -16.74
N THR A 616 -24.13 -12.46 -16.94
CA THR A 616 -25.01 -13.44 -16.30
C THR A 616 -24.26 -14.72 -15.97
N ALA A 617 -24.93 -15.62 -15.24
CA ALA A 617 -24.48 -16.98 -15.01
C ALA A 617 -25.47 -18.00 -15.58
N ASP A 618 -25.04 -19.24 -15.69
CA ASP A 618 -25.86 -20.42 -15.90
C ASP A 618 -26.35 -21.01 -14.57
N HIS A 619 -25.53 -21.01 -13.52
CA HIS A 619 -25.92 -21.31 -12.16
C HIS A 619 -25.03 -20.60 -11.13
N GLY A 620 -25.36 -20.76 -9.85
CA GLY A 620 -24.43 -20.51 -8.76
C GLY A 620 -24.04 -21.81 -8.05
N PHE A 621 -23.45 -21.69 -6.87
CA PHE A 621 -22.96 -22.83 -6.09
C PHE A 621 -23.06 -22.57 -4.59
N ILE A 622 -23.07 -23.67 -3.83
CA ILE A 622 -22.82 -23.67 -2.40
C ILE A 622 -21.36 -24.04 -2.19
N TYR A 623 -20.70 -23.29 -1.31
CA TYR A 623 -19.40 -23.65 -0.78
C TYR A 623 -19.42 -23.68 0.74
N LYS A 624 -18.80 -24.73 1.30
CA LYS A 624 -18.50 -24.87 2.73
C LYS A 624 -17.03 -25.25 2.88
N ARG A 625 -16.33 -24.68 3.85
CA ARG A 625 -14.92 -25.00 4.08
C ARG A 625 -14.78 -26.36 4.78
N ASP A 626 -15.71 -26.69 5.67
CA ASP A 626 -15.67 -27.97 6.36
C ASP A 626 -16.19 -29.09 5.47
N ARG A 627 -15.52 -30.25 5.55
CA ARG A 627 -15.99 -31.46 4.87
C ARG A 627 -17.39 -31.83 5.34
N ILE A 628 -18.22 -32.24 4.39
CA ILE A 628 -19.59 -32.66 4.67
C ILE A 628 -19.60 -33.93 5.54
N LYS A 629 -20.23 -33.84 6.71
CA LYS A 629 -20.43 -34.95 7.65
C LYS A 629 -21.45 -35.94 7.11
N GLU A 630 -21.34 -37.22 7.48
CA GLU A 630 -22.33 -38.25 7.08
C GLU A 630 -23.77 -37.88 7.49
N SER A 631 -23.97 -37.19 8.61
CA SER A 631 -25.29 -36.72 9.05
C SER A 631 -25.94 -35.69 8.12
N ALA A 632 -25.17 -35.08 7.22
CA ALA A 632 -25.64 -34.15 6.20
C ALA A 632 -25.82 -34.81 4.82
N LYS A 633 -25.72 -36.15 4.75
CA LYS A 633 -25.93 -36.95 3.54
C LYS A 633 -27.28 -37.66 3.57
N ILE A 634 -28.06 -37.50 2.51
CA ILE A 634 -29.34 -38.17 2.29
C ILE A 634 -29.04 -39.50 1.61
N GLU A 635 -29.49 -40.60 2.22
CA GLU A 635 -29.29 -41.96 1.69
C GLU A 635 -29.97 -42.15 0.34
N ASN A 636 -29.33 -42.95 -0.51
CA ASN A 636 -29.78 -43.18 -1.87
C ASN A 636 -30.87 -44.27 -1.87
N VAL A 637 -32.12 -43.84 -2.05
CA VAL A 637 -33.31 -44.71 -2.13
C VAL A 637 -33.92 -44.73 -3.54
N PHE A 638 -33.17 -44.22 -4.53
CA PHE A 638 -33.62 -43.97 -5.89
C PHE A 638 -33.43 -45.21 -6.79
N SER A 639 -34.15 -45.26 -7.91
CA SER A 639 -34.02 -46.33 -8.90
C SER A 639 -32.63 -46.35 -9.52
N ARG A 640 -32.24 -47.51 -10.07
CA ARG A 640 -30.95 -47.63 -10.80
C ARG A 640 -30.91 -46.84 -12.10
N ASP A 641 -32.09 -46.58 -12.67
CA ASP A 641 -32.25 -45.82 -13.92
C ASP A 641 -32.33 -44.31 -13.68
N ASP A 642 -32.34 -43.87 -12.42
CA ASP A 642 -32.37 -42.44 -12.07
C ASP A 642 -30.99 -41.80 -12.16
N VAL A 643 -30.95 -40.53 -12.55
CA VAL A 643 -29.73 -39.74 -12.56
C VAL A 643 -29.54 -39.10 -11.19
N VAL A 644 -28.70 -39.70 -10.36
CA VAL A 644 -28.41 -39.21 -9.00
C VAL A 644 -27.12 -38.40 -8.99
N ASN A 645 -27.23 -37.11 -8.66
CA ASN A 645 -26.09 -36.22 -8.41
C ASN A 645 -26.10 -35.74 -6.94
N LYS A 646 -25.09 -34.96 -6.51
CA LYS A 646 -24.97 -34.50 -5.11
C LYS A 646 -26.13 -33.61 -4.67
N ARG A 647 -26.70 -32.80 -5.58
CA ARG A 647 -27.73 -31.80 -5.23
C ARG A 647 -29.09 -32.03 -5.91
N TYR A 648 -29.20 -33.00 -6.80
CA TYR A 648 -30.46 -33.32 -7.47
C TYR A 648 -30.53 -34.80 -7.87
N VAL A 649 -31.76 -35.25 -8.11
CA VAL A 649 -32.09 -36.52 -8.75
C VAL A 649 -33.10 -36.26 -9.86
N LEU A 650 -32.85 -36.80 -11.04
CA LEU A 650 -33.81 -36.85 -12.14
C LEU A 650 -34.42 -38.23 -12.22
N SER A 651 -35.75 -38.30 -12.30
CA SER A 651 -36.48 -39.56 -12.37
C SER A 651 -37.79 -39.42 -13.12
N ASP A 652 -38.26 -40.52 -13.71
CA ASP A 652 -39.64 -40.65 -14.20
C ASP A 652 -40.67 -40.80 -13.05
N TYR A 653 -40.20 -41.10 -11.83
CA TYR A 653 -41.03 -41.31 -10.65
C TYR A 653 -41.02 -40.11 -9.71
N GLU A 654 -42.19 -39.84 -9.11
CA GLU A 654 -42.28 -38.87 -8.02
C GLU A 654 -41.80 -39.52 -6.71
N TYR A 655 -40.72 -38.98 -6.15
CA TYR A 655 -40.19 -39.41 -4.86
C TYR A 655 -40.63 -38.51 -3.71
N SER A 656 -40.92 -39.12 -2.56
CA SER A 656 -41.17 -38.44 -1.29
C SER A 656 -40.17 -38.91 -0.24
N VAL A 657 -38.96 -38.34 -0.26
CA VAL A 657 -37.87 -38.65 0.66
C VAL A 657 -37.80 -37.60 1.76
N ILE A 658 -37.54 -38.01 2.99
CA ILE A 658 -37.39 -37.07 4.12
C ILE A 658 -36.22 -36.13 3.83
N GLY A 659 -36.47 -34.82 3.97
CA GLY A 659 -35.44 -33.80 3.73
C GLY A 659 -35.26 -33.41 2.27
N THR A 660 -36.12 -33.87 1.36
CA THR A 660 -36.12 -33.44 -0.04
C THR A 660 -37.41 -32.73 -0.43
N LYS A 661 -37.37 -32.05 -1.58
CA LYS A 661 -38.52 -31.54 -2.30
C LYS A 661 -38.47 -32.03 -3.74
N THR A 662 -39.63 -32.34 -4.30
CA THR A 662 -39.79 -32.83 -5.66
C THR A 662 -40.63 -31.85 -6.48
N ILE A 663 -40.22 -31.56 -7.71
CA ILE A 663 -40.92 -30.67 -8.64
C ILE A 663 -41.01 -31.36 -10.00
N GLU A 664 -42.15 -31.23 -10.69
CA GLU A 664 -42.32 -31.72 -12.06
C GLU A 664 -41.46 -30.93 -13.05
N MET A 665 -40.79 -31.64 -13.97
CA MET A 665 -40.01 -31.04 -15.06
C MET A 665 -40.83 -30.09 -15.93
N SER A 666 -42.13 -30.38 -16.09
CA SER A 666 -43.08 -29.56 -16.84
C SER A 666 -43.13 -28.10 -16.32
N LYS A 667 -43.07 -27.91 -14.99
CA LYS A 667 -43.10 -26.60 -14.34
C LYS A 667 -41.79 -25.85 -14.51
N VAL A 668 -40.69 -26.59 -14.50
CA VAL A 668 -39.33 -26.06 -14.65
C VAL A 668 -39.03 -25.63 -16.09
N LEU A 669 -39.50 -26.40 -17.08
CA LEU A 669 -39.31 -26.12 -18.50
C LEU A 669 -40.41 -25.24 -19.10
N GLY A 670 -41.60 -25.20 -18.47
CA GLY A 670 -42.75 -24.43 -18.97
C GLY A 670 -43.44 -25.10 -20.15
N ASN A 671 -43.34 -26.42 -20.28
CA ASN A 671 -43.93 -27.21 -21.36
C ASN A 671 -44.41 -28.59 -20.86
N SER A 672 -44.80 -29.48 -21.77
CA SER A 672 -45.36 -30.80 -21.45
C SER A 672 -44.31 -31.89 -21.20
N HIS A 673 -43.06 -31.55 -20.87
CA HIS A 673 -42.02 -32.52 -20.57
C HIS A 673 -42.35 -33.33 -19.31
N LYS A 674 -42.04 -34.63 -19.33
CA LYS A 674 -42.34 -35.57 -18.24
C LYS A 674 -41.15 -35.73 -17.30
N GLY A 675 -41.40 -36.31 -16.13
CA GLY A 675 -40.38 -36.57 -15.11
C GLY A 675 -40.35 -35.52 -14.01
N PHE A 676 -39.49 -35.79 -13.03
CA PHE A 676 -39.43 -35.10 -11.76
C PHE A 676 -37.98 -34.81 -11.38
N ILE A 677 -37.78 -33.67 -10.72
CA ILE A 677 -36.52 -33.28 -10.10
C ILE A 677 -36.70 -33.34 -8.59
N THR A 678 -35.89 -34.14 -7.92
CA THR A 678 -35.84 -34.19 -6.45
C THR A 678 -34.56 -33.53 -5.97
N PHE A 679 -34.63 -32.59 -5.03
CA PHE A 679 -33.45 -31.90 -4.47
C PHE A 679 -33.52 -31.78 -2.94
N PRO A 680 -32.38 -31.64 -2.23
CA PRO A 680 -32.37 -31.47 -0.78
C PRO A 680 -33.06 -30.17 -0.35
N LEU A 681 -33.83 -30.21 0.73
CA LEU A 681 -34.49 -29.02 1.30
C LEU A 681 -33.49 -28.03 1.90
N THR A 682 -32.33 -28.50 2.37
CA THR A 682 -31.28 -27.68 3.01
C THR A 682 -29.98 -27.73 2.19
N SER A 683 -28.86 -27.30 2.76
CA SER A 683 -27.53 -27.43 2.13
C SER A 683 -26.92 -28.84 2.24
N ASN A 684 -27.72 -29.85 2.55
CA ASN A 684 -27.37 -31.27 2.53
C ASN A 684 -27.12 -31.78 1.10
N ILE A 685 -26.52 -32.98 0.98
CA ILE A 685 -26.29 -33.62 -0.33
C ILE A 685 -26.85 -35.04 -0.36
N PHE A 686 -27.11 -35.57 -1.54
CA PHE A 686 -27.30 -37.00 -1.74
C PHE A 686 -25.98 -37.75 -1.63
N LYS A 687 -26.04 -38.96 -1.08
CA LYS A 687 -24.89 -39.84 -0.93
C LYS A 687 -24.51 -40.44 -2.29
N VAL A 688 -23.46 -39.87 -2.90
CA VAL A 688 -22.87 -40.35 -4.16
C VAL A 688 -21.38 -40.68 -3.97
N PRO A 689 -20.84 -41.69 -4.67
CA PRO A 689 -19.40 -41.99 -4.65
C PRO A 689 -18.57 -40.91 -5.37
N GLY A 690 -17.41 -40.55 -4.80
CA GLY A 690 -16.39 -39.73 -5.47
C GLY A 690 -16.63 -38.21 -5.48
N GLY A 691 -15.59 -37.48 -5.91
CA GLY A 691 -15.56 -36.01 -6.04
C GLY A 691 -15.29 -35.24 -4.75
N GLY A 692 -14.91 -33.96 -4.87
CA GLY A 692 -14.84 -33.04 -3.75
C GLY A 692 -16.23 -32.72 -3.20
N GLN A 693 -16.31 -32.25 -1.95
CA GLN A 693 -17.57 -32.12 -1.20
C GLN A 693 -17.77 -30.71 -0.65
N ASN A 694 -16.82 -29.81 -0.89
CA ASN A 694 -16.86 -28.45 -0.40
C ASN A 694 -17.54 -27.54 -1.41
N TYR A 695 -17.35 -27.77 -2.72
CA TYR A 695 -18.01 -27.09 -3.82
C TYR A 695 -19.13 -27.96 -4.42
N ILE A 696 -20.38 -27.50 -4.36
CA ILE A 696 -21.55 -28.25 -4.83
C ILE A 696 -22.58 -27.33 -5.51
N HIS A 697 -23.22 -27.82 -6.55
CA HIS A 697 -24.29 -27.15 -7.29
C HIS A 697 -25.26 -28.16 -7.90
N GLY A 698 -26.31 -27.68 -8.55
CA GLY A 698 -27.35 -28.47 -9.21
C GLY A 698 -28.69 -28.50 -8.47
N GLY A 699 -28.74 -28.01 -7.23
CA GLY A 699 -29.92 -28.04 -6.37
C GLY A 699 -30.73 -26.75 -6.39
N SER A 700 -31.52 -26.56 -5.33
CA SER A 700 -32.31 -25.35 -5.13
C SER A 700 -31.88 -24.66 -3.84
N SER A 701 -31.32 -23.47 -4.00
CA SER A 701 -31.00 -22.53 -2.92
C SER A 701 -30.90 -21.12 -3.50
N PRO A 702 -30.95 -20.06 -2.69
CA PRO A 702 -30.67 -18.71 -3.17
C PRO A 702 -29.31 -18.60 -3.87
N GLN A 703 -28.30 -19.30 -3.34
CA GLN A 703 -26.92 -19.29 -3.85
C GLN A 703 -26.79 -19.97 -5.22
N GLU A 704 -27.63 -20.96 -5.50
CA GLU A 704 -27.63 -21.72 -6.76
C GLU A 704 -28.58 -21.13 -7.82
N LEU A 705 -29.77 -20.66 -7.41
CA LEU A 705 -30.86 -20.26 -8.31
C LEU A 705 -31.03 -18.75 -8.48
N LEU A 706 -30.50 -17.88 -7.62
CA LEU A 706 -30.55 -16.45 -7.87
C LEU A 706 -29.36 -16.07 -8.75
N VAL A 707 -29.57 -16.13 -10.05
CA VAL A 707 -28.56 -15.81 -11.06
C VAL A 707 -28.54 -14.30 -11.29
N PRO A 708 -27.37 -13.66 -11.32
CA PRO A 708 -27.29 -12.22 -11.58
C PRO A 708 -27.55 -11.91 -13.06
N VAL A 709 -28.28 -10.83 -13.33
CA VAL A 709 -28.24 -10.17 -14.64
C VAL A 709 -27.75 -8.75 -14.42
N VAL A 710 -26.51 -8.49 -14.83
CA VAL A 710 -25.87 -7.17 -14.73
C VAL A 710 -25.90 -6.52 -16.11
N GLU A 711 -26.70 -5.46 -16.28
CA GLU A 711 -26.63 -4.62 -17.48
C GLU A 711 -25.65 -3.47 -17.26
N VAL A 712 -24.60 -3.43 -18.09
CA VAL A 712 -23.58 -2.39 -18.08
C VAL A 712 -23.67 -1.58 -19.35
N ARG A 713 -23.66 -0.26 -19.19
CA ARG A 713 -23.55 0.69 -20.29
C ARG A 713 -22.25 1.47 -20.13
N THR A 714 -21.56 1.74 -21.24
CA THR A 714 -20.28 2.45 -21.23
C THR A 714 -20.30 3.68 -22.14
N ASN A 715 -19.56 4.71 -21.74
CA ASN A 715 -19.40 5.94 -22.50
C ASN A 715 -18.31 5.80 -23.58
N ARG A 716 -18.53 6.48 -24.72
CA ARG A 716 -17.49 6.71 -25.72
C ARG A 716 -16.72 7.97 -25.33
N GLY A 717 -15.43 7.84 -25.03
CA GLY A 717 -14.55 8.97 -24.70
C GLY A 717 -14.05 8.96 -23.25
N ARG A 718 -13.16 9.92 -22.94
CA ARG A 718 -12.46 10.02 -21.66
C ARG A 718 -13.32 10.82 -20.68
N VAL A 719 -13.82 10.17 -19.63
CA VAL A 719 -14.45 10.84 -18.49
C VAL A 719 -13.37 11.06 -17.42
N GLU A 720 -13.21 12.28 -16.92
CA GLU A 720 -12.25 12.60 -15.86
C GLU A 720 -12.91 12.51 -14.49
N SER A 721 -12.49 11.54 -13.67
CA SER A 721 -12.76 11.49 -12.23
C SER A 721 -11.65 12.21 -11.48
N ARG A 722 -11.97 12.65 -10.26
CA ARG A 722 -11.04 13.26 -9.32
C ARG A 722 -11.06 12.54 -7.98
N ASP A 723 -10.01 12.75 -7.21
CA ASP A 723 -9.90 12.30 -5.83
C ASP A 723 -10.77 13.18 -4.92
N VAL A 724 -11.29 12.60 -3.84
CA VAL A 724 -12.15 13.31 -2.89
C VAL A 724 -11.33 14.34 -2.11
N GLY A 725 -11.71 15.61 -2.18
CA GLY A 725 -11.00 16.64 -1.42
C GLY A 725 -11.24 16.51 0.09
N ILE A 726 -10.25 16.87 0.88
CA ILE A 726 -10.42 17.20 2.30
C ILE A 726 -10.19 18.70 2.51
N SER A 727 -10.83 19.28 3.51
CA SER A 727 -10.70 20.71 3.82
C SER A 727 -10.67 20.94 5.32
N LEU A 728 -9.91 21.94 5.75
CA LEU A 728 -9.88 22.39 7.14
C LEU A 728 -11.20 23.12 7.46
N ILE A 729 -11.88 22.75 8.55
CA ILE A 729 -13.19 23.34 8.91
C ILE A 729 -13.01 24.75 9.47
N SER A 730 -12.09 24.90 10.43
CA SER A 730 -11.81 26.18 11.07
C SER A 730 -10.43 26.67 10.63
N MET A 731 -10.42 27.66 9.74
CA MET A 731 -9.20 28.31 9.25
C MET A 731 -8.48 28.97 10.43
N LEU A 732 -7.40 28.34 10.90
CA LEU A 732 -6.53 28.92 11.91
C LEU A 732 -5.59 29.91 11.26
N THR A 733 -5.53 31.13 11.79
CA THR A 733 -4.54 32.14 11.39
C THR A 733 -3.35 32.17 12.33
N ARG A 734 -3.50 31.65 13.57
CA ARG A 734 -2.48 31.72 14.61
C ARG A 734 -2.43 30.46 15.46
N ILE A 735 -1.22 29.97 15.73
CA ILE A 735 -0.92 28.84 16.62
C ILE A 735 -0.10 29.34 17.81
N THR A 736 -0.57 29.06 19.03
CA THR A 736 0.06 29.52 20.28
C THR A 736 0.49 28.38 21.20
N SER A 737 0.37 27.13 20.74
CA SER A 737 0.72 25.91 21.48
C SER A 737 1.54 24.98 20.59
N LEU A 738 2.45 24.20 21.20
CA LEU A 738 3.19 23.15 20.49
C LEU A 738 2.30 21.96 20.11
N ILE A 739 1.17 21.78 20.79
CA ILE A 739 0.19 20.74 20.49
C ILE A 739 -1.11 21.40 20.06
N ILE A 740 -1.62 21.02 18.89
CA ILE A 740 -2.84 21.57 18.31
C ILE A 740 -3.70 20.47 17.70
N THR A 741 -5.00 20.49 17.97
CA THR A 741 -5.97 19.59 17.31
C THR A 741 -6.80 20.40 16.31
N LEU A 742 -6.92 19.88 15.10
CA LEU A 742 -7.61 20.50 13.97
C LEU A 742 -8.72 19.60 13.46
N ASP A 743 -9.87 20.19 13.16
CA ASP A 743 -10.99 19.51 12.53
C ASP A 743 -10.97 19.71 11.01
N PHE A 744 -11.11 18.60 10.29
CA PHE A 744 -11.18 18.53 8.85
C PHE A 744 -12.51 17.90 8.43
N ILE A 745 -12.87 18.12 7.17
CA ILE A 745 -14.03 17.51 6.55
C ILE A 745 -13.67 16.93 5.18
N GLN A 746 -14.17 15.73 4.90
CA GLN A 746 -14.22 15.23 3.54
C GLN A 746 -15.30 16.00 2.77
N THR A 747 -14.87 16.77 1.76
CA THR A 747 -15.69 17.77 1.06
C THR A 747 -16.98 17.17 0.48
N GLU A 748 -16.89 15.97 -0.10
CA GLU A 748 -17.98 15.30 -0.80
C GLU A 748 -18.04 13.81 -0.41
N ALA A 749 -19.20 13.19 -0.52
CA ALA A 749 -19.30 11.74 -0.39
C ALA A 749 -18.65 11.04 -1.58
N ILE A 750 -18.07 9.85 -1.34
CA ILE A 750 -17.58 9.00 -2.42
C ILE A 750 -18.71 8.67 -3.40
N SER A 751 -18.41 8.78 -4.69
CA SER A 751 -19.34 8.54 -5.80
C SER A 751 -18.56 8.02 -7.02
N ASP A 752 -19.27 7.76 -8.11
CA ASP A 752 -18.71 7.25 -9.37
C ASP A 752 -17.61 8.16 -9.97
N VAL A 753 -17.66 9.47 -9.66
CA VAL A 753 -16.69 10.47 -10.16
C VAL A 753 -15.75 11.02 -9.07
N VAL A 754 -15.99 10.70 -7.80
CA VAL A 754 -15.23 11.17 -6.63
C VAL A 754 -14.66 9.98 -5.88
N ARG A 755 -13.33 9.76 -5.98
CA ARG A 755 -12.66 8.56 -5.48
C ARG A 755 -12.12 8.72 -4.06
N PRO A 756 -12.05 7.64 -3.27
CA PRO A 756 -11.31 7.65 -2.02
C PRO A 756 -9.85 8.05 -2.24
N ALA A 757 -9.29 8.80 -1.30
CA ALA A 757 -7.92 9.26 -1.40
C ALA A 757 -7.24 9.32 -0.04
N LYS A 758 -5.95 8.98 -0.02
CA LYS A 758 -5.12 9.00 1.18
C LYS A 758 -4.31 10.31 1.19
N TYR A 759 -4.28 10.97 2.33
CA TYR A 759 -3.65 12.28 2.52
C TYR A 759 -2.58 12.24 3.61
N ARG A 760 -1.47 12.93 3.34
CA ARG A 760 -0.43 13.31 4.30
C ARG A 760 -0.64 14.75 4.70
N ILE A 761 -0.66 15.02 6.00
CA ILE A 761 -0.97 16.34 6.54
C ILE A 761 0.11 16.69 7.57
N ALA A 762 0.76 17.84 7.40
CA ALA A 762 1.81 18.30 8.30
C ALA A 762 1.97 19.82 8.23
N PHE A 763 2.63 20.41 9.23
CA PHE A 763 3.11 21.78 9.17
C PHE A 763 4.49 21.84 8.54
N VAL A 764 4.71 22.85 7.70
CA VAL A 764 6.02 23.14 7.08
C VAL A 764 6.39 24.61 7.25
N ASP A 765 7.67 24.92 7.13
CA ASP A 765 8.16 26.29 7.06
C ASP A 765 8.19 26.86 5.61
N GLU A 766 8.75 28.06 5.45
CA GLU A 766 8.90 28.73 4.15
C GLU A 766 9.79 27.99 3.15
N SER A 767 10.73 27.17 3.63
CA SER A 767 11.60 26.34 2.81
C SER A 767 10.96 25.01 2.42
N GLY A 768 9.84 24.66 3.07
CA GLY A 768 9.16 23.38 2.91
C GLY A 768 9.65 22.30 3.87
N GLU A 769 10.47 22.63 4.87
CA GLU A 769 10.87 21.68 5.91
C GLU A 769 9.66 21.36 6.81
N ILE A 770 9.41 20.08 7.06
CA ILE A 770 8.37 19.63 7.98
C ILE A 770 8.75 19.99 9.42
N ILE A 771 7.86 20.71 10.10
CA ILE A 771 8.00 21.21 11.47
C ILE A 771 6.99 20.58 12.45
N SER A 772 6.31 19.50 12.07
CA SER A 772 5.41 18.73 12.94
C SER A 772 5.56 17.22 12.74
N ASN A 773 4.88 16.43 13.57
CA ASN A 773 4.50 15.05 13.25
C ASN A 773 3.67 15.00 11.94
N GLU A 774 3.60 13.82 11.31
CA GLU A 774 2.87 13.62 10.06
C GLU A 774 1.59 12.82 10.31
N GLU A 775 0.45 13.42 9.98
CA GLU A 775 -0.85 12.75 10.08
C GLU A 775 -1.26 12.16 8.74
N ILE A 776 -1.70 10.90 8.76
CA ILE A 776 -2.14 10.16 7.58
C ILE A 776 -3.63 9.88 7.70
N HIS A 777 -4.41 10.33 6.72
CA HIS A 777 -5.86 10.16 6.72
C HIS A 777 -6.38 9.58 5.40
N LEU A 778 -7.23 8.55 5.47
CA LEU A 778 -7.94 8.00 4.32
C LEU A 778 -9.34 8.61 4.26
N ALA A 779 -9.57 9.48 3.27
CA ALA A 779 -10.89 10.02 2.99
C ALA A 779 -11.68 9.04 2.10
N ASN A 780 -12.64 8.32 2.67
CA ASN A 780 -13.43 7.29 1.98
C ASN A 780 -14.93 7.28 2.36
N SER A 781 -15.43 8.30 3.05
CA SER A 781 -16.80 8.32 3.55
C SER A 781 -17.83 8.40 2.42
N THR A 782 -18.82 7.50 2.44
CA THR A 782 -19.96 7.48 1.50
C THR A 782 -21.17 8.23 2.05
N GLN A 783 -21.08 8.78 3.27
CA GLN A 783 -22.21 9.44 3.94
C GLN A 783 -22.53 10.77 3.27
N GLN A 784 -23.79 10.99 2.89
CA GLN A 784 -24.24 12.23 2.25
C GLN A 784 -24.29 13.41 3.23
N GLU A 785 -24.52 13.15 4.51
CA GLU A 785 -24.51 14.16 5.59
C GLU A 785 -23.08 14.63 5.90
N SER A 786 -22.83 15.93 5.81
CA SER A 786 -21.49 16.53 6.04
C SER A 786 -20.95 16.32 7.46
N ALA A 787 -21.82 16.36 8.48
CA ALA A 787 -21.42 16.15 9.87
C ALA A 787 -20.78 14.78 10.13
N LYS A 788 -21.17 13.75 9.36
CA LYS A 788 -20.61 12.38 9.45
C LYS A 788 -19.33 12.20 8.64
N ARG A 789 -18.82 13.28 8.05
CA ARG A 789 -17.56 13.34 7.28
C ARG A 789 -16.49 14.20 7.94
N VAL A 790 -16.74 14.63 9.19
CA VAL A 790 -15.81 15.41 10.00
C VAL A 790 -14.88 14.47 10.76
N PHE A 791 -13.60 14.83 10.83
CA PHE A 791 -12.58 14.10 11.57
C PHE A 791 -11.56 15.08 12.16
N SER A 792 -10.92 14.70 13.26
CA SER A 792 -9.95 15.53 13.99
C SER A 792 -8.56 14.91 13.93
N LEU A 793 -7.53 15.74 13.76
CA LEU A 793 -6.12 15.33 13.75
C LEU A 793 -5.32 16.19 14.72
N THR A 794 -4.35 15.60 15.41
CA THR A 794 -3.52 16.28 16.41
C THR A 794 -2.09 16.43 15.91
N PHE A 795 -1.57 17.64 15.98
CA PHE A 795 -0.22 18.00 15.54
C PHE A 795 0.65 18.42 16.72
N ASN A 796 1.83 17.81 16.81
CA ASN A 796 2.93 18.12 17.70
C ASN A 796 4.01 18.84 16.89
N LEU A 797 4.19 20.13 17.12
CA LEU A 797 5.21 20.96 16.49
C LEU A 797 6.60 20.66 17.06
N LYS A 798 7.65 20.78 16.22
CA LYS A 798 9.06 20.67 16.65
C LYS A 798 9.33 21.67 17.78
N ASN A 799 10.13 21.26 18.77
CA ASN A 799 10.57 22.11 19.88
C ASN A 799 11.71 23.02 19.41
N GLN A 800 11.34 24.17 18.83
CA GLN A 800 12.24 25.18 18.32
C GLN A 800 11.68 26.58 18.48
N LYS A 801 12.53 27.59 18.32
CA LYS A 801 12.09 28.98 18.31
C LYS A 801 11.40 29.32 16.98
N TYR A 802 10.13 29.70 17.06
CA TYR A 802 9.36 30.18 15.92
C TYR A 802 9.48 31.70 15.80
N ALA A 803 9.78 32.20 14.60
CA ALA A 803 9.97 33.61 14.33
C ALA A 803 8.67 34.23 13.81
N ARG A 804 8.21 35.32 14.44
CA ARG A 804 6.91 35.95 14.11
C ARG A 804 6.86 36.60 12.73
N ASP A 805 8.02 36.94 12.20
CA ASP A 805 8.21 37.53 10.87
C ASP A 805 8.38 36.46 9.77
N LYS A 806 8.47 35.18 10.15
CA LYS A 806 8.47 34.05 9.20
C LYS A 806 7.06 33.50 9.00
N THR A 807 6.86 32.94 7.82
CA THR A 807 5.58 32.37 7.41
C THR A 807 5.64 30.85 7.47
N TYR A 808 4.61 30.23 8.04
CA TYR A 808 4.48 28.78 8.16
C TYR A 808 3.22 28.31 7.46
N TYR A 809 3.14 27.02 7.14
CA TYR A 809 2.02 26.48 6.36
C TYR A 809 1.54 25.16 6.92
N LEU A 810 0.22 24.98 7.01
CA LEU A 810 -0.39 23.65 7.03
C LEU A 810 -0.48 23.15 5.59
N VAL A 811 0.06 21.97 5.33
CA VAL A 811 0.10 21.36 4.01
C VAL A 811 -0.68 20.05 4.02
N ILE A 812 -1.51 19.86 2.98
CA ILE A 812 -2.19 18.60 2.70
C ILE A 812 -1.68 18.13 1.34
N GLU A 813 -1.12 16.93 1.30
CA GLU A 813 -0.61 16.28 0.10
C GLU A 813 -1.31 14.94 -0.09
N ASN A 814 -1.67 14.64 -1.34
CA ASN A 814 -2.14 13.32 -1.70
C ASN A 814 -0.97 12.32 -1.59
N TRP A 815 -1.15 11.29 -0.77
CA TRP A 815 -0.10 10.31 -0.44
C TRP A 815 0.42 9.57 -1.67
N ASP A 816 -0.47 9.21 -2.60
CA ASP A 816 -0.13 8.38 -3.75
C ASP A 816 0.50 9.19 -4.89
N THR A 817 0.08 10.45 -5.07
CA THR A 817 0.52 11.28 -6.21
C THR A 817 1.56 12.34 -5.84
N GLY A 818 1.71 12.66 -4.55
CA GLY A 818 2.54 13.76 -4.06
C GLY A 818 1.98 15.14 -4.40
N VAL A 819 0.76 15.24 -4.94
CA VAL A 819 0.15 16.52 -5.30
C VAL A 819 -0.30 17.24 -4.04
N GLN A 820 0.18 18.48 -3.87
CA GLN A 820 -0.28 19.37 -2.81
C GLN A 820 -1.70 19.87 -3.10
N VAL A 821 -2.63 19.53 -2.22
CA VAL A 821 -4.07 19.87 -2.31
C VAL A 821 -4.40 21.15 -1.55
N LEU A 822 -3.69 21.40 -0.45
CA LEU A 822 -3.84 22.61 0.36
C LEU A 822 -2.48 23.15 0.78
N ARG A 823 -2.34 24.47 0.74
CA ARG A 823 -1.28 25.23 1.42
C ARG A 823 -1.94 26.37 2.18
N HIS A 824 -2.12 26.21 3.48
CA HIS A 824 -2.78 27.21 4.32
C HIS A 824 -1.77 27.91 5.21
N GLU A 825 -1.64 29.23 5.05
CA GLU A 825 -0.72 30.06 5.80
C GLU A 825 -1.14 30.18 7.27
N VAL A 826 -0.18 30.03 8.18
CA VAL A 826 -0.37 30.19 9.63
C VAL A 826 0.77 30.98 10.26
N ILE A 827 0.44 31.78 11.27
CA ILE A 827 1.42 32.45 12.13
C ILE A 827 1.64 31.58 13.36
N ILE A 828 2.89 31.20 13.65
CA ILE A 828 3.23 30.46 14.88
C ILE A 828 3.81 31.45 15.90
N ASP A 829 3.09 31.66 17.00
CA ASP A 829 3.42 32.58 18.08
C ASP A 829 3.37 31.85 19.43
N ILE A 830 4.39 31.02 19.68
CA ILE A 830 4.50 30.19 20.87
C ILE A 830 5.49 30.84 21.85
N ALA A 831 5.00 31.22 23.03
CA ALA A 831 5.87 31.68 24.11
C ALA A 831 6.63 30.48 24.72
N PHE A 832 7.94 30.62 24.93
CA PHE A 832 8.82 29.60 25.56
C PHE A 832 8.98 28.26 24.81
N ALA A 833 8.91 28.27 23.48
CA ALA A 833 9.02 27.04 22.67
C ALA A 833 10.37 26.28 22.78
N ASP A 834 11.43 26.93 23.26
CA ASP A 834 12.79 26.40 23.36
C ASP A 834 13.35 26.42 24.81
N ASP A 835 12.56 26.89 25.79
CA ASP A 835 13.05 27.34 27.10
C ASP A 835 12.47 26.49 28.25
N PHE A 836 13.01 25.28 28.42
CA PHE A 836 12.86 24.48 29.65
C PHE A 836 14.20 24.29 30.37
N GLY A 837 15.26 24.97 29.93
CA GLY A 837 16.54 25.01 30.61
C GLY A 837 16.53 26.02 31.76
N PHE A 838 15.84 25.70 32.86
CA PHE A 838 16.24 26.31 34.12
C PHE A 838 17.59 25.70 34.51
N ASP A 839 18.67 26.44 34.26
CA ASP A 839 19.94 26.22 34.97
C ASP A 839 19.66 26.37 36.47
N ILE A 840 19.60 25.24 37.20
CA ILE A 840 19.79 25.17 38.65
C ILE A 840 20.95 24.23 38.93
#